data_AF-A0A1V5H0A6-F1
#
_entry.id   AF-A0A1V5H0A6-F1
#
_cell.length_a   1.000
_cell.length_b   1.000
_cell.length_c   1.000
_cell.angle_alpha   90.00
_cell.angle_beta   90.00
_cell.angle_gamma   90.00
#
_symmetry.space_group_name_H-M   'P 1'
#
loop_
_entity.id
_entity.type
_entity.pdbx_description
1 polymer ?
#
loop_
_entity_poly.entity_id
_entity_poly.type
_entity_poly.pdbx_seq_one_letter_code
_entity_poly.pdbx_strand_id
1 'polypeptide(L)'
;MRITLKAPLFADWTEQYVRLTVDGVAPGQALALSLDGQPAEFQYTGRAGRAGAEILVRLGFHRDQTRTLDFDPAPAATTDLKPRAIRLGRGAAIGHPGRQLRIPRPAPAKAGGVRGPFAEFAKRPMLSRIVSDAAFEGAVLEQVGDGPLFTDYRLTYRFADHRAYELRLRCYRQDPWVEAAERFSLRMGGELVWTWNPAGAFDRILSHRGPEFEGEPQPVIENLGETRPRDVLCRLQMPVLSEYFIPNNRGWFAFFDSRNEAAGMVGVLGLYGDQWVHPVDNLVEVKDDGGHVTWHASLATGARHWLLYAGPLETQYSVISDQSSVPSESLSKPATDNRSLITDPRFVFHRLHAEFNALRLDECLDLTGDEVWDDARALDDGFFCGADFHAAARRRAEALPPLRKALEAMDEWTRSNGGGHYASFLALTDPTPERHRQVYDALIARFEKWVRQFQGYRLGQHDYMKNVIGFSRWLRGMLIAYELLRKDRALSREQVARLNAYFAFAARRITDEGRWPHSRTALHPDHPESSRDLYAYGGEHKPDRLYWTNSLPNFQSDPMAALAHLSAIFAGHPDALAWQRKALDDIEHQLDAYCGRSGAWEESINYTLYTLSYFVITFRVLKHRAGIDYFHDERVRRWVAWLCRFFGPNDKRFDAYTWPPVGNAVLPCGGSEHLLAFAGELADDDPLRDDCLAIYQRQEAFLTLGEHSPHLLAAMAPIPDRPRPLRPLASEVMEEVGVALRHRHLAPDESYLFQKIGFAKDHYEYDESAFNWYAKGVPLSMDYGTYTGDISVGAAHNLIEIPDLDPLRRGYLANHLFTPALDYTHCELPVVLKLLWGRVRSFAEVDGKDATFDRTKTPYFYIGDNNPVGPKTWKVRLLLFAKPDYVVLFDRVYGDVPHRYNLHITGEPPARDGARIRSRGRFGLDLDAFVQHPSDFDFETGETVPGATQKSRRENSQRQHQNWFRLYNHTDGIYRTALFAREPGRELEFARIGDSGVKITTPEYTDYVFTHNDVVDERADGVEFRGRVGWIRREAGGAVRACVPDGDRLAAFGVALQGRGPWIYNENGDRAVRLLGGPPRIVAVG
;
A
#
# COMPACT_ATOMS: atom_id res chain seq x y z
N MET A 1 -32.96 35.79 -1.61
CA MET A 1 -31.63 35.25 -1.97
C MET A 1 -31.86 33.93 -2.69
N ARG A 2 -31.12 33.65 -3.77
CA ARG A 2 -31.30 32.44 -4.57
C ARG A 2 -30.01 31.64 -4.61
N ILE A 3 -30.10 30.34 -4.33
CA ILE A 3 -29.02 29.37 -4.53
C ILE A 3 -29.50 28.38 -5.60
N THR A 4 -28.68 28.13 -6.61
CA THR A 4 -28.96 27.11 -7.63
C THR A 4 -27.99 25.96 -7.46
N LEU A 5 -28.51 24.75 -7.31
CA LEU A 5 -27.74 23.53 -7.13
C LEU A 5 -28.04 22.59 -8.31
N LYS A 6 -27.02 22.08 -9.00
CA LYS A 6 -27.20 20.99 -9.98
C LYS A 6 -27.05 19.64 -9.29
N ALA A 7 -27.52 18.57 -9.93
CA ALA A 7 -27.34 17.21 -9.45
C ALA A 7 -25.84 16.90 -9.28
N PRO A 8 -25.43 16.33 -8.13
CA PRO A 8 -24.05 15.96 -7.87
C PRO A 8 -23.44 15.13 -8.99
N LEU A 9 -22.56 15.76 -9.77
CA LEU A 9 -21.79 15.14 -10.85
C LEU A 9 -22.67 14.34 -11.82
N PHE A 10 -23.85 14.88 -12.16
CA PHE A 10 -24.72 14.35 -13.22
C PHE A 10 -25.24 12.92 -12.93
N ALA A 11 -25.44 12.59 -11.65
CA ALA A 11 -25.95 11.29 -11.18
C ALA A 11 -27.19 11.46 -10.28
N ASP A 12 -28.03 10.42 -10.20
CA ASP A 12 -29.17 10.39 -9.26
C ASP A 12 -28.67 10.44 -7.81
N TRP A 13 -29.39 11.18 -6.97
CA TRP A 13 -29.08 11.36 -5.57
C TRP A 13 -30.36 11.28 -4.73
N THR A 14 -30.37 10.34 -3.78
CA THR A 14 -31.52 10.13 -2.89
C THR A 14 -31.71 11.33 -1.96
N GLU A 15 -32.96 11.58 -1.55
CA GLU A 15 -33.25 12.62 -0.58
C GLU A 15 -32.55 12.33 0.76
N GLN A 16 -31.79 13.31 1.26
CA GLN A 16 -31.04 13.20 2.51
C GLN A 16 -30.84 14.58 3.17
N TYR A 17 -30.41 14.60 4.43
CA TYR A 17 -30.04 15.83 5.12
C TYR A 17 -28.75 16.43 4.56
N VAL A 18 -28.80 17.72 4.25
CA VAL A 18 -27.73 18.46 3.62
C VAL A 18 -27.37 19.68 4.44
N ARG A 19 -26.07 19.83 4.76
CA ARG A 19 -25.50 21.05 5.32
C ARG A 19 -25.15 22.04 4.21
N LEU A 20 -25.61 23.28 4.34
CA LEU A 20 -25.31 24.37 3.41
C LEU A 20 -24.89 25.61 4.21
N THR A 21 -23.86 26.32 3.77
CA THR A 21 -23.54 27.67 4.27
C THR A 21 -24.22 28.70 3.37
N VAL A 22 -25.00 29.59 3.98
CA VAL A 22 -25.74 30.64 3.25
C VAL A 22 -25.06 31.98 3.50
N ASP A 23 -24.32 32.44 2.49
CA ASP A 23 -23.54 33.68 2.55
C ASP A 23 -24.41 34.91 2.85
N GLY A 24 -23.91 35.82 3.68
CA GLY A 24 -24.59 37.06 4.04
C GLY A 24 -25.81 36.90 4.96
N VAL A 25 -26.12 35.68 5.40
CA VAL A 25 -27.22 35.39 6.33
C VAL A 25 -26.67 35.20 7.74
N ALA A 26 -27.29 35.85 8.73
CA ALA A 26 -26.94 35.66 10.14
C ALA A 26 -27.69 34.44 10.73
N PRO A 27 -27.08 33.67 11.66
CA PRO A 27 -27.78 32.58 12.33
C PRO A 27 -29.07 33.07 13.01
N GLY A 28 -30.20 32.43 12.69
CA GLY A 28 -31.51 32.78 13.25
C GLY A 28 -32.22 33.96 12.56
N GLN A 29 -31.74 34.43 11.41
CA GLN A 29 -32.44 35.41 10.59
C GLN A 29 -33.79 34.86 10.09
N ALA A 30 -34.82 35.71 10.11
CA ALA A 30 -36.18 35.33 9.71
C ALA A 30 -36.29 35.18 8.18
N LEU A 31 -36.20 33.95 7.71
CA LEU A 31 -36.29 33.58 6.29
C LEU A 31 -37.26 32.41 6.10
N ALA A 32 -37.91 32.36 4.94
CA ALA A 32 -38.65 31.22 4.42
C ALA A 32 -37.88 30.63 3.23
N LEU A 33 -37.91 29.31 3.08
CA LEU A 33 -37.29 28.62 1.94
C LEU A 33 -38.37 28.11 0.99
N SER A 34 -38.18 28.36 -0.30
CA SER A 34 -38.86 27.64 -1.38
C SER A 34 -37.85 26.80 -2.16
N LEU A 35 -38.15 25.52 -2.35
CA LEU A 35 -37.40 24.59 -3.21
C LEU A 35 -38.16 24.40 -4.52
N ASP A 36 -37.57 24.80 -5.64
CA ASP A 36 -38.19 24.74 -6.98
C ASP A 36 -39.57 25.42 -7.04
N GLY A 37 -39.70 26.53 -6.31
CA GLY A 37 -40.94 27.30 -6.20
C GLY A 37 -41.99 26.72 -5.26
N GLN A 38 -41.71 25.60 -4.58
CA GLN A 38 -42.58 25.01 -3.55
C GLN A 38 -42.04 25.29 -2.15
N PRO A 39 -42.88 25.60 -1.15
CA PRO A 39 -42.42 25.79 0.23
C PRO A 39 -41.65 24.57 0.75
N ALA A 40 -40.50 24.79 1.38
CA ALA A 40 -39.66 23.73 1.93
C ALA A 40 -39.16 24.07 3.34
N GLU A 41 -38.94 23.04 4.16
CA GLU A 41 -38.39 23.20 5.51
C GLU A 41 -36.86 23.26 5.49
N PHE A 42 -36.31 24.21 6.25
CA PHE A 42 -34.89 24.28 6.57
C PHE A 42 -34.70 24.73 8.01
N GLN A 43 -33.51 24.51 8.56
CA GLN A 43 -33.21 24.86 9.94
C GLN A 43 -31.75 25.28 10.14
N TYR A 44 -31.51 26.37 10.88
CA TYR A 44 -30.15 26.78 11.24
C TYR A 44 -29.51 25.80 12.24
N THR A 45 -28.22 25.50 12.07
CA THR A 45 -27.48 24.62 13.00
C THR A 45 -26.89 25.36 14.21
N GLY A 46 -26.96 26.69 14.18
CA GLY A 46 -26.36 27.60 15.16
C GLY A 46 -24.87 27.87 14.92
N ARG A 47 -24.26 27.27 13.89
CA ARG A 47 -22.88 27.57 13.46
C ARG A 47 -22.89 28.68 12.40
N ALA A 48 -21.82 29.47 12.37
CA ALA A 48 -21.54 30.42 11.31
C ALA A 48 -20.24 30.00 10.61
N GLY A 49 -20.26 29.93 9.28
CA GLY A 49 -19.08 29.81 8.44
C GLY A 49 -18.36 31.16 8.29
N ARG A 50 -17.27 31.19 7.52
CA ARG A 50 -16.49 32.44 7.29
C ARG A 50 -17.31 33.55 6.60
N ALA A 51 -18.34 33.21 5.83
CA ALA A 51 -19.10 34.15 5.02
C ALA A 51 -20.63 34.19 5.33
N GLY A 52 -21.15 33.32 6.21
CA GLY A 52 -22.60 33.20 6.43
C GLY A 52 -23.01 32.16 7.48
N ALA A 53 -24.31 31.85 7.56
CA ALA A 53 -24.87 30.90 8.52
C ALA A 53 -24.97 29.48 7.95
N GLU A 54 -24.68 28.47 8.77
CA GLU A 54 -24.86 27.06 8.40
C GLU A 54 -26.33 26.64 8.66
N ILE A 55 -26.94 26.03 7.65
CA ILE A 55 -28.29 25.47 7.69
C ILE A 55 -28.28 23.98 7.36
N LEU A 56 -29.37 23.31 7.73
CA LEU A 56 -29.71 21.97 7.28
C LEU A 56 -31.01 22.02 6.47
N VAL A 57 -31.06 21.27 5.38
CA VAL A 57 -32.23 21.11 4.49
C VAL A 57 -32.27 19.68 3.95
N ARG A 58 -33.45 19.13 3.65
CA ARG A 58 -33.57 17.84 2.96
C ARG A 58 -33.57 18.05 1.45
N LEU A 59 -32.66 17.41 0.73
CA LEU A 59 -32.54 17.53 -0.74
C LEU A 59 -32.23 16.17 -1.35
N GLY A 60 -32.78 15.92 -2.54
CA GLY A 60 -32.39 14.84 -3.45
C GLY A 60 -32.25 15.41 -4.87
N PHE A 61 -31.74 14.64 -5.83
CA PHE A 61 -31.71 15.02 -7.25
C PHE A 61 -32.02 13.82 -8.13
N HIS A 62 -32.81 14.03 -9.19
CA HIS A 62 -32.73 13.15 -10.35
C HIS A 62 -31.46 13.47 -11.14
N ARG A 63 -31.01 12.51 -11.95
CA ARG A 63 -29.89 12.70 -12.87
C ARG A 63 -30.08 13.98 -13.70
N ASP A 64 -29.02 14.78 -13.77
CA ASP A 64 -28.97 16.05 -14.50
C ASP A 64 -29.97 17.13 -14.02
N GLN A 65 -30.68 16.90 -12.90
CA GLN A 65 -31.64 17.86 -12.36
C GLN A 65 -30.94 19.10 -11.81
N THR A 66 -31.51 20.28 -12.07
CA THR A 66 -31.15 21.51 -11.35
C THR A 66 -32.27 21.84 -10.37
N ARG A 67 -31.90 22.20 -9.14
CA ARG A 67 -32.80 22.67 -8.09
C ARG A 67 -32.47 24.10 -7.68
N THR A 68 -33.49 24.87 -7.33
CA THR A 68 -33.36 26.27 -6.89
C THR A 68 -33.90 26.42 -5.48
N LEU A 69 -33.09 26.99 -4.59
CA LEU A 69 -33.43 27.34 -3.21
C LEU A 69 -33.57 28.85 -3.12
N ASP A 70 -34.81 29.31 -2.95
CA ASP A 70 -35.16 30.72 -2.79
C ASP A 70 -35.44 31.03 -1.32
N PHE A 71 -34.61 31.90 -0.74
CA PHE A 71 -34.76 32.41 0.61
C PHE A 71 -35.37 33.80 0.60
N ASP A 72 -36.60 33.91 1.09
CA ASP A 72 -37.33 35.18 1.17
C ASP A 72 -37.47 35.65 2.63
N PRO A 73 -37.52 36.97 2.89
CA PRO A 73 -37.78 37.49 4.22
C PRO A 73 -39.08 36.91 4.80
N ALA A 74 -39.02 36.40 6.01
CA ALA A 74 -40.16 35.88 6.74
C ALA A 74 -40.51 36.77 7.94
N PRO A 75 -41.76 36.76 8.42
CA PRO A 75 -42.16 37.51 9.61
C PRO A 75 -41.52 36.98 10.91
N ALA A 76 -41.06 35.73 10.93
CA ALA A 76 -40.38 35.12 12.06
C ALA A 76 -39.37 34.06 11.60
N ALA A 77 -38.34 33.81 12.41
CA ALA A 77 -37.39 32.73 12.17
C ALA A 77 -38.03 31.36 12.41
N THR A 78 -37.76 30.42 11.51
CA THR A 78 -38.18 29.01 11.64
C THR A 78 -37.41 28.26 12.73
N THR A 79 -36.27 28.81 13.16
CA THR A 79 -35.39 28.22 14.19
C THR A 79 -35.25 29.16 15.37
N ASP A 80 -35.56 28.69 16.57
CA ASP A 80 -35.18 29.34 17.82
C ASP A 80 -33.80 28.84 18.26
N LEU A 81 -32.80 29.74 18.22
CA LEU A 81 -31.43 29.45 18.67
C LEU A 81 -31.16 29.93 20.10
N LYS A 82 -32.17 30.47 20.81
CA LYS A 82 -31.96 30.97 22.17
C LYS A 82 -31.88 29.79 23.14
N PRO A 83 -30.75 29.63 23.88
CA PRO A 83 -30.62 28.55 24.84
C PRO A 83 -31.71 28.64 25.92
N ARG A 84 -32.48 27.57 26.08
CA ARG A 84 -33.48 27.43 27.13
C ARG A 84 -33.02 26.40 28.15
N ALA A 85 -32.68 26.87 29.35
CA ALA A 85 -32.31 26.00 30.46
C ALA A 85 -33.47 25.08 30.84
N ILE A 86 -33.13 23.81 31.03
CA ILE A 86 -34.03 22.75 31.41
C ILE A 86 -33.66 22.31 32.83
N ARG A 87 -34.61 22.42 33.76
CA ARG A 87 -34.37 22.04 35.16
C ARG A 87 -34.26 20.51 35.29
N LEU A 88 -33.05 20.05 35.60
CA LEU A 88 -32.77 18.65 35.96
C LEU A 88 -33.18 18.39 37.41
N GLY A 89 -33.73 17.21 37.71
CA GLY A 89 -33.86 16.71 39.09
C GLY A 89 -32.48 16.32 39.66
N ARG A 90 -32.43 15.72 40.86
CA ARG A 90 -31.16 15.14 41.38
C ARG A 90 -30.65 14.07 40.40
N GLY A 91 -29.64 14.43 39.59
CA GLY A 91 -28.99 13.59 38.58
C GLY A 91 -29.73 13.56 37.24
N ALA A 92 -29.05 13.90 36.14
CA ALA A 92 -29.48 13.49 34.80
C ALA A 92 -28.98 12.05 34.59
N ALA A 93 -29.89 11.11 34.37
CA ALA A 93 -29.58 9.73 34.01
C ALA A 93 -30.35 9.36 32.73
N ILE A 94 -29.68 8.63 31.82
CA ILE A 94 -30.27 8.12 30.58
C ILE A 94 -30.80 6.70 30.88
N GLY A 95 -32.13 6.55 30.83
CA GLY A 95 -32.86 5.26 30.91
C GLY A 95 -33.23 4.74 32.32
N HIS A 96 -34.34 3.98 32.38
CA HIS A 96 -35.05 3.33 33.51
C HIS A 96 -36.41 3.95 33.93
N PRO A 97 -37.49 3.12 34.08
CA PRO A 97 -38.76 3.57 34.65
C PRO A 97 -38.61 4.13 36.06
N GLY A 98 -39.04 5.36 36.28
CA GLY A 98 -39.02 6.03 37.59
C GLY A 98 -37.88 7.03 37.81
N ARG A 99 -36.88 7.13 36.93
CA ARG A 99 -35.81 8.16 36.96
C ARG A 99 -35.40 8.56 35.54
N GLN A 100 -36.17 9.47 34.94
CA GLN A 100 -36.12 9.91 33.54
C GLN A 100 -35.04 10.99 33.29
N LEU A 101 -34.45 11.00 32.09
CA LEU A 101 -34.12 12.26 31.40
C LEU A 101 -35.44 13.00 31.19
N ARG A 102 -35.83 13.83 32.16
CA ARG A 102 -36.95 14.75 31.96
C ARG A 102 -36.43 15.92 31.13
N ILE A 103 -36.61 15.84 29.81
CA ILE A 103 -36.81 17.06 29.03
C ILE A 103 -38.13 17.65 29.57
N PRO A 104 -38.11 18.82 30.21
CA PRO A 104 -39.22 19.34 30.97
C PRO A 104 -40.35 19.63 30.00
N ARG A 105 -41.53 19.16 30.39
CA ARG A 105 -42.80 19.54 29.80
C ARG A 105 -42.83 21.07 29.65
N PRO A 106 -42.99 21.63 28.44
CA PRO A 106 -43.65 22.92 28.33
C PRO A 106 -45.05 22.75 28.97
N ALA A 107 -45.54 23.77 29.67
CA ALA A 107 -46.82 23.76 30.37
C ALA A 107 -48.00 23.27 29.47
N PRO A 108 -49.08 22.72 30.06
CA PRO A 108 -50.03 21.89 29.33
C PRO A 108 -50.91 22.71 28.39
N ALA A 109 -50.79 22.44 27.09
CA ALA A 109 -51.88 22.64 26.14
C ALA A 109 -51.83 21.52 25.09
N LYS A 110 -52.84 20.66 25.13
CA LYS A 110 -53.39 19.75 24.10
C LYS A 110 -52.46 19.26 22.97
N ALA A 111 -52.39 17.93 22.85
CA ALA A 111 -51.97 17.14 21.68
C ALA A 111 -50.48 17.23 21.23
N GLY A 112 -49.56 16.66 22.02
CA GLY A 112 -48.18 16.41 21.55
C GLY A 112 -47.29 15.83 22.64
N GLY A 113 -47.15 14.50 22.68
CA GLY A 113 -46.09 13.84 23.46
C GLY A 113 -44.70 14.14 22.89
N VAL A 114 -43.64 13.61 23.49
CA VAL A 114 -42.31 13.55 22.85
C VAL A 114 -42.52 12.94 21.46
N ARG A 115 -42.31 13.72 20.40
CA ARG A 115 -42.38 13.23 19.02
C ARG A 115 -40.95 12.96 18.56
N GLY A 116 -40.80 11.95 17.70
CA GLY A 116 -39.50 11.52 17.19
C GLY A 116 -38.80 10.48 18.09
N PRO A 117 -37.52 10.20 17.83
CA PRO A 117 -36.83 8.98 18.26
C PRO A 117 -36.68 8.84 19.77
N PHE A 118 -36.63 9.93 20.53
CA PHE A 118 -36.53 9.90 21.99
C PHE A 118 -37.71 9.21 22.68
N ALA A 119 -38.90 9.24 22.07
CA ALA A 119 -40.06 8.55 22.62
C ALA A 119 -39.90 7.03 22.56
N GLU A 120 -39.24 6.51 21.52
CA GLU A 120 -38.94 5.08 21.37
C GLU A 120 -37.80 4.67 22.30
N PHE A 121 -36.75 5.48 22.44
CA PHE A 121 -35.68 5.25 23.41
C PHE A 121 -36.15 5.22 24.85
N ALA A 122 -37.08 6.10 25.23
CA ALA A 122 -37.63 6.16 26.58
C ALA A 122 -38.39 4.89 27.00
N LYS A 123 -38.80 4.04 26.04
CA LYS A 123 -39.49 2.76 26.30
C LYS A 123 -38.53 1.63 26.66
N ARG A 124 -37.21 1.81 26.52
CA ARG A 124 -36.20 0.77 26.73
C ARG A 124 -35.39 1.02 28.01
N PRO A 125 -35.08 0.00 28.83
CA PRO A 125 -34.32 0.18 30.05
C PRO A 125 -32.83 0.28 29.71
N MET A 126 -32.25 1.47 29.77
CA MET A 126 -30.80 1.70 29.67
C MET A 126 -30.31 2.37 30.94
N LEU A 127 -29.02 2.27 31.27
CA LEU A 127 -28.43 2.99 32.40
C LEU A 127 -27.13 3.63 31.95
N SER A 128 -26.82 4.84 32.43
CA SER A 128 -25.54 5.50 32.16
C SER A 128 -24.88 5.94 33.47
N ARG A 129 -23.58 5.73 33.61
CA ARG A 129 -22.77 6.15 34.75
C ARG A 129 -21.47 6.81 34.26
N ILE A 130 -21.16 7.99 34.80
CA ILE A 130 -19.85 8.62 34.67
C ILE A 130 -19.06 8.35 35.95
N VAL A 131 -17.83 7.88 35.80
CA VAL A 131 -16.86 7.69 36.89
C VAL A 131 -15.82 8.80 36.77
N SER A 132 -15.52 9.46 37.88
CA SER A 132 -14.46 10.46 38.00
C SER A 132 -13.93 10.51 39.44
N ASP A 133 -12.64 10.78 39.58
CA ASP A 133 -11.96 11.11 40.84
C ASP A 133 -12.28 12.55 41.32
N ALA A 134 -12.76 13.42 40.43
CA ALA A 134 -13.16 14.78 40.77
C ALA A 134 -14.59 14.83 41.32
N ALA A 135 -14.81 15.70 42.32
CA ALA A 135 -16.12 15.87 42.93
C ALA A 135 -17.13 16.44 41.92
N PHE A 136 -18.33 15.85 41.84
CA PHE A 136 -19.41 16.34 40.98
C PHE A 136 -19.99 17.65 41.53
N GLU A 137 -20.00 18.70 40.70
CA GLU A 137 -20.49 20.03 41.08
C GLU A 137 -21.92 20.28 40.61
N GLY A 138 -22.32 19.70 39.46
CA GLY A 138 -23.66 19.86 38.94
C GLY A 138 -23.81 19.46 37.47
N ALA A 139 -25.06 19.40 37.01
CA ALA A 139 -25.39 19.15 35.61
C ALA A 139 -26.41 20.18 35.12
N VAL A 140 -26.29 20.56 33.86
CA VAL A 140 -27.20 21.47 33.16
C VAL A 140 -27.62 20.83 31.85
N LEU A 141 -28.93 20.82 31.58
CA LEU A 141 -29.48 20.48 30.28
C LEU A 141 -30.05 21.76 29.67
N GLU A 142 -29.77 21.99 28.40
CA GLU A 142 -30.24 23.15 27.66
C GLU A 142 -30.82 22.69 26.32
N GLN A 143 -31.96 23.25 25.94
CA GLN A 143 -32.38 23.23 24.53
C GLN A 143 -31.65 24.39 23.86
N VAL A 144 -30.70 24.10 22.99
CA VAL A 144 -29.83 25.13 22.36
C VAL A 144 -30.29 25.50 20.95
N GLY A 145 -31.20 24.72 20.38
CA GLY A 145 -31.85 25.02 19.10
C GLY A 145 -33.17 24.26 18.97
N ASP A 146 -34.20 24.89 18.43
CA ASP A 146 -35.49 24.27 18.14
C ASP A 146 -36.04 24.76 16.80
N GLY A 147 -36.36 23.85 15.88
CA GLY A 147 -36.90 24.22 14.57
C GLY A 147 -37.66 23.05 13.92
N PRO A 148 -38.04 23.17 12.64
CA PRO A 148 -38.92 22.21 11.96
C PRO A 148 -38.26 20.86 11.65
N LEU A 149 -36.95 20.82 11.41
CA LEU A 149 -36.25 19.59 11.03
C LEU A 149 -35.71 18.83 12.24
N PHE A 150 -35.20 19.54 13.25
CA PHE A 150 -34.62 18.94 14.43
C PHE A 150 -34.75 19.81 15.69
N THR A 151 -34.45 19.22 16.84
CA THR A 151 -34.21 19.95 18.09
C THR A 151 -32.82 19.58 18.61
N ASP A 152 -32.03 20.56 19.02
CA ASP A 152 -30.72 20.36 19.61
C ASP A 152 -30.78 20.52 21.14
N TYR A 153 -30.27 19.52 21.85
CA TYR A 153 -30.04 19.57 23.29
C TYR A 153 -28.55 19.53 23.60
N ARG A 154 -28.15 20.21 24.67
CA ARG A 154 -26.81 20.14 25.25
C ARG A 154 -26.92 19.77 26.72
N LEU A 155 -26.29 18.66 27.10
CA LEU A 155 -26.18 18.19 28.47
C LEU A 155 -24.74 18.34 28.92
N THR A 156 -24.49 19.14 29.96
CA THR A 156 -23.16 19.38 30.52
C THR A 156 -23.12 18.92 31.97
N TYR A 157 -22.19 18.04 32.29
CA TYR A 157 -21.82 17.67 33.66
C TYR A 157 -20.53 18.39 34.03
N ARG A 158 -20.50 19.01 35.20
CA ARG A 158 -19.35 19.74 35.74
C ARG A 158 -18.85 19.06 37.01
N PHE A 159 -17.54 19.02 37.11
CA PHE A 159 -16.80 18.46 38.23
C PHE A 159 -15.74 19.47 38.68
N ALA A 160 -15.21 19.28 39.89
CA ALA A 160 -14.12 20.07 40.44
C ALA A 160 -12.91 20.13 39.50
N ASP A 161 -12.01 21.08 39.73
CA ASP A 161 -10.81 21.34 38.93
C ASP A 161 -11.10 21.67 37.45
N HIS A 162 -12.24 22.30 37.17
CA HIS A 162 -12.69 22.69 35.82
C HIS A 162 -12.86 21.51 34.85
N ARG A 163 -13.18 20.31 35.35
CA ARG A 163 -13.42 19.12 34.54
C ARG A 163 -14.87 19.05 34.08
N ALA A 164 -15.11 18.58 32.85
CA ALA A 164 -16.45 18.54 32.29
C ALA A 164 -16.65 17.39 31.29
N TYR A 165 -17.92 16.98 31.18
CA TYR A 165 -18.45 16.14 30.09
C TYR A 165 -19.63 16.87 29.45
N GLU A 166 -19.57 17.09 28.14
CA GLU A 166 -20.62 17.70 27.34
C GLU A 166 -21.11 16.70 26.29
N LEU A 167 -22.43 16.51 26.22
CA LEU A 167 -23.12 15.71 25.22
C LEU A 167 -24.16 16.58 24.51
N ARG A 168 -23.97 16.81 23.21
CA ARG A 168 -24.96 17.42 22.33
C ARG A 168 -25.74 16.33 21.60
N LEU A 169 -27.06 16.45 21.59
CA LEU A 169 -27.98 15.54 20.92
C LEU A 169 -28.83 16.32 19.92
N ARG A 170 -28.74 15.97 18.64
CA ARG A 170 -29.59 16.47 17.57
C ARG A 170 -30.67 15.46 17.24
N CYS A 171 -31.91 15.87 17.47
CA CYS A 171 -33.09 15.01 17.39
C CYS A 171 -33.84 15.31 16.10
N TYR A 172 -33.68 14.47 15.07
CA TYR A 172 -34.40 14.64 13.82
C TYR A 172 -35.89 14.33 14.02
N ARG A 173 -36.78 15.24 13.59
CA ARG A 173 -38.22 15.13 13.92
C ARG A 173 -38.93 14.06 13.09
N GLN A 174 -38.48 13.85 11.86
CA GLN A 174 -39.11 12.96 10.89
C GLN A 174 -38.47 11.58 10.86
N ASP A 175 -37.37 11.37 11.59
CA ASP A 175 -36.54 10.19 11.45
C ASP A 175 -36.24 9.48 12.78
N PRO A 176 -36.10 8.15 12.77
CA PRO A 176 -35.89 7.34 13.97
C PRO A 176 -34.46 7.39 14.52
N TRP A 177 -33.71 8.48 14.32
CA TRP A 177 -32.33 8.59 14.80
C TRP A 177 -31.96 9.92 15.46
N VAL A 178 -30.96 9.85 16.33
CA VAL A 178 -30.37 10.99 17.05
C VAL A 178 -28.89 11.05 16.76
N GLU A 179 -28.42 12.17 16.25
CA GLU A 179 -26.99 12.44 16.09
C GLU A 179 -26.43 12.96 17.42
N ALA A 180 -25.33 12.37 17.89
CA ALA A 180 -24.69 12.69 19.15
C ALA A 180 -23.26 13.20 18.93
N ALA A 181 -22.89 14.24 19.67
CA ALA A 181 -21.54 14.77 19.71
C ALA A 181 -21.11 14.96 21.16
N GLU A 182 -19.97 14.38 21.53
CA GLU A 182 -19.39 14.43 22.86
C GLU A 182 -18.13 15.30 22.88
N ARG A 183 -17.92 16.00 23.99
CA ARG A 183 -16.65 16.65 24.34
C ARG A 183 -16.39 16.45 25.83
N PHE A 184 -15.20 16.01 26.20
CA PHE A 184 -14.91 15.68 27.59
C PHE A 184 -13.44 15.90 27.95
N SER A 185 -13.20 16.15 29.24
CA SER A 185 -11.87 16.32 29.82
C SER A 185 -11.92 16.02 31.32
N LEU A 186 -11.97 14.74 31.69
CA LEU A 186 -11.99 14.30 33.09
C LEU A 186 -10.63 13.82 33.64
N ARG A 187 -9.58 13.81 32.81
CA ARG A 187 -8.24 13.26 33.09
C ARG A 187 -8.25 11.73 33.33
N MET A 188 -7.06 11.17 33.55
CA MET A 188 -6.86 9.74 33.78
C MET A 188 -7.81 9.18 34.84
N GLY A 189 -8.48 8.08 34.53
CA GLY A 189 -9.47 7.43 35.40
C GLY A 189 -10.93 7.88 35.20
N GLY A 190 -11.18 8.88 34.34
CA GLY A 190 -12.53 9.24 33.90
C GLY A 190 -13.13 8.19 32.95
N GLU A 191 -14.33 7.70 33.23
CA GLU A 191 -14.98 6.63 32.43
C GLU A 191 -16.48 6.92 32.23
N LEU A 192 -17.01 6.52 31.07
CA LEU A 192 -18.43 6.42 30.76
C LEU A 192 -18.82 4.94 30.62
N VAL A 193 -19.79 4.51 31.41
CA VAL A 193 -20.37 3.16 31.32
C VAL A 193 -21.86 3.27 30.98
N TRP A 194 -22.27 2.69 29.86
CA TRP A 194 -23.68 2.58 29.47
C TRP A 194 -24.12 1.12 29.50
N THR A 195 -25.12 0.78 30.31
CA THR A 195 -25.75 -0.54 30.29
C THR A 195 -26.92 -0.52 29.31
N TRP A 196 -26.76 -1.21 28.18
CA TRP A 196 -27.75 -1.28 27.11
C TRP A 196 -28.79 -2.38 27.31
N ASN A 197 -28.43 -3.47 28.00
CA ASN A 197 -29.35 -4.56 28.34
C ASN A 197 -29.34 -4.92 29.84
N PRO A 198 -29.73 -4.00 30.74
CA PRO A 198 -29.66 -4.22 32.20
C PRO A 198 -30.65 -5.28 32.73
N ALA A 199 -31.59 -5.76 31.92
CA ALA A 199 -32.70 -6.62 32.35
C ALA A 199 -33.07 -7.75 31.37
N GLY A 200 -32.21 -8.08 30.39
CA GLY A 200 -32.56 -9.07 29.36
C GLY A 200 -33.74 -8.64 28.47
N ALA A 201 -33.91 -7.34 28.28
CA ALA A 201 -34.95 -6.73 27.46
C ALA A 201 -34.77 -6.99 25.95
N PHE A 202 -33.57 -7.41 25.56
CA PHE A 202 -33.23 -7.88 24.22
C PHE A 202 -32.67 -9.29 24.33
N ASP A 203 -32.97 -10.14 23.35
CA ASP A 203 -32.45 -11.51 23.24
C ASP A 203 -31.58 -11.70 21.98
N ARG A 204 -31.52 -10.70 21.10
CA ARG A 204 -30.70 -10.69 19.89
C ARG A 204 -29.84 -9.45 19.78
N ILE A 205 -28.64 -9.65 19.25
CA ILE A 205 -27.78 -8.60 18.72
C ILE A 205 -27.61 -8.81 17.22
N LEU A 206 -27.82 -7.74 16.47
CA LEU A 206 -27.44 -7.62 15.08
C LEU A 206 -26.09 -6.89 15.01
N SER A 207 -25.09 -7.53 14.43
CA SER A 207 -23.78 -6.91 14.22
C SER A 207 -23.14 -7.37 12.91
N HIS A 208 -22.13 -6.64 12.45
CA HIS A 208 -21.42 -6.91 11.19
C HIS A 208 -20.51 -8.18 11.22
N ARG A 209 -20.81 -9.20 12.03
CA ARG A 209 -19.88 -10.31 12.35
C ARG A 209 -20.04 -11.59 11.53
N GLY A 210 -20.74 -11.55 10.39
CA GLY A 210 -21.02 -12.73 9.57
C GLY A 210 -19.97 -13.22 8.60
N PRO A 211 -20.24 -14.38 7.97
CA PRO A 211 -19.42 -14.90 6.88
C PRO A 211 -19.35 -13.88 5.74
N GLU A 212 -18.23 -13.89 5.04
CA GLU A 212 -17.95 -12.94 3.97
C GLU A 212 -18.71 -13.29 2.68
N PHE A 213 -19.39 -12.31 2.09
CA PHE A 213 -19.88 -12.38 0.70
C PHE A 213 -19.19 -11.25 -0.08
N GLU A 214 -18.50 -11.59 -1.17
CA GLU A 214 -17.70 -10.63 -1.96
C GLU A 214 -16.66 -9.83 -1.14
N GLY A 215 -16.11 -10.43 -0.08
CA GLY A 215 -15.13 -9.80 0.82
C GLY A 215 -15.75 -9.00 1.98
N GLU A 216 -17.07 -9.12 2.19
CA GLU A 216 -17.78 -8.30 3.18
C GLU A 216 -18.54 -9.08 4.24
N PRO A 217 -18.32 -8.73 5.52
CA PRO A 217 -19.04 -9.35 6.63
C PRO A 217 -20.54 -9.08 6.50
N GLN A 218 -21.32 -10.14 6.35
CA GLN A 218 -22.78 -9.99 6.35
C GLN A 218 -23.27 -9.68 7.77
N PRO A 219 -24.35 -8.89 7.93
CA PRO A 219 -24.96 -8.70 9.24
C PRO A 219 -25.41 -10.06 9.78
N VAL A 220 -25.01 -10.37 11.01
CA VAL A 220 -25.42 -11.59 11.70
C VAL A 220 -26.24 -11.24 12.91
N ILE A 221 -27.31 -12.02 13.04
CA ILE A 221 -28.17 -12.06 14.21
C ILE A 221 -27.60 -13.14 15.13
N GLU A 222 -27.16 -12.72 16.31
CA GLU A 222 -26.62 -13.61 17.33
C GLU A 222 -27.50 -13.56 18.57
N ASN A 223 -27.51 -14.65 19.35
CA ASN A 223 -28.17 -14.69 20.64
C ASN A 223 -27.35 -13.93 21.69
N LEU A 224 -28.02 -13.17 22.56
CA LEU A 224 -27.39 -12.57 23.74
C LEU A 224 -27.27 -13.60 24.87
N GLY A 225 -26.15 -13.57 25.61
CA GLY A 225 -25.92 -14.45 26.77
C GLY A 225 -25.34 -15.84 26.50
N GLU A 226 -24.97 -16.15 25.26
CA GLU A 226 -24.14 -17.32 24.94
C GLU A 226 -22.66 -17.07 25.31
N THR A 227 -22.01 -18.05 25.94
CA THR A 227 -20.59 -17.98 26.31
C THR A 227 -19.70 -17.92 25.08
N ARG A 228 -18.84 -16.89 24.99
CA ARG A 228 -17.98 -16.63 23.82
C ARG A 228 -16.49 -16.70 24.20
N PRO A 229 -15.58 -17.05 23.27
CA PRO A 229 -14.13 -17.05 23.51
C PRO A 229 -13.48 -15.66 23.65
N ARG A 230 -14.24 -14.56 23.54
CA ARG A 230 -13.73 -13.17 23.54
C ARG A 230 -14.68 -12.24 24.28
N ASP A 231 -14.13 -11.31 25.06
CA ASP A 231 -14.88 -10.44 26.00
C ASP A 231 -15.55 -9.20 25.35
N VAL A 232 -15.25 -8.89 24.08
CA VAL A 232 -15.76 -7.69 23.37
C VAL A 232 -16.67 -8.08 22.21
N LEU A 233 -17.89 -7.55 22.22
CA LEU A 233 -18.89 -7.69 21.16
C LEU A 233 -18.58 -6.79 19.96
N CYS A 234 -18.50 -5.48 20.17
CA CYS A 234 -18.34 -4.52 19.08
C CYS A 234 -17.46 -3.36 19.53
N ARG A 235 -16.78 -2.74 18.58
CA ARG A 235 -16.09 -1.46 18.74
C ARG A 235 -16.75 -0.47 17.80
N LEU A 236 -17.37 0.57 18.35
CA LEU A 236 -18.13 1.56 17.57
C LEU A 236 -17.24 2.34 16.59
N GLN A 237 -15.95 2.40 16.90
CA GLN A 237 -14.91 2.89 16.03
C GLN A 237 -13.73 1.94 16.20
N MET A 238 -13.36 1.20 15.16
CA MET A 238 -12.10 0.46 15.19
C MET A 238 -11.00 1.39 14.71
N PRO A 239 -9.96 1.68 15.52
CA PRO A 239 -8.69 2.05 14.92
C PRO A 239 -8.30 0.93 13.98
N VAL A 240 -8.12 1.26 12.70
CA VAL A 240 -7.63 0.26 11.75
C VAL A 240 -6.24 -0.16 12.21
N LEU A 241 -5.49 0.83 12.73
CA LEU A 241 -4.21 0.77 13.44
C LEU A 241 -4.06 2.04 14.31
N SER A 242 -3.13 2.05 15.27
CA SER A 242 -3.10 2.80 16.54
C SER A 242 -3.33 4.32 16.56
N GLU A 243 -3.49 5.02 15.43
CA GLU A 243 -3.69 6.48 15.43
C GLU A 243 -4.63 7.02 14.33
N TYR A 244 -5.27 6.14 13.53
CA TYR A 244 -6.09 6.56 12.37
C TYR A 244 -7.49 5.95 12.32
N PHE A 245 -8.39 6.82 11.88
CA PHE A 245 -9.82 6.59 11.85
C PHE A 245 -10.28 6.74 10.43
N ILE A 246 -10.45 5.60 9.80
CA ILE A 246 -11.36 5.50 8.67
C ILE A 246 -12.74 5.33 9.30
N PRO A 247 -13.75 6.17 8.96
CA PRO A 247 -15.15 5.85 9.25
C PRO A 247 -15.43 4.46 8.68
N ASN A 248 -15.34 3.46 9.55
CA ASN A 248 -15.47 2.09 9.14
C ASN A 248 -16.96 1.79 9.13
N ASN A 249 -17.46 1.31 8.00
CA ASN A 249 -18.81 0.76 7.84
C ASN A 249 -19.14 -0.37 8.84
N ARG A 250 -18.16 -0.83 9.61
CA ARG A 250 -18.27 -1.83 10.70
C ARG A 250 -18.55 -1.21 12.09
N GLY A 251 -18.53 0.10 12.26
CA GLY A 251 -18.70 0.76 13.55
C GLY A 251 -20.14 0.81 14.07
N TRP A 252 -20.91 -0.29 13.98
CA TRP A 252 -22.31 -0.31 14.43
C TRP A 252 -22.77 -1.66 14.96
N PHE A 253 -23.82 -1.60 15.77
CA PHE A 253 -24.57 -2.75 16.28
C PHE A 253 -26.01 -2.34 16.57
N ALA A 254 -26.92 -3.30 16.59
CA ALA A 254 -28.28 -3.10 17.06
C ALA A 254 -28.76 -4.26 17.93
N PHE A 255 -29.68 -3.97 18.83
CA PHE A 255 -30.37 -4.94 19.67
C PHE A 255 -31.85 -4.97 19.33
N PHE A 256 -32.43 -6.15 19.36
CA PHE A 256 -33.87 -6.31 19.25
C PHE A 256 -34.34 -7.51 20.08
N ASP A 257 -35.65 -7.55 20.30
CA ASP A 257 -36.31 -8.67 20.97
C ASP A 257 -37.03 -9.50 19.92
N SER A 258 -36.51 -10.70 19.61
CA SER A 258 -37.11 -11.59 18.60
C SER A 258 -38.51 -12.06 19.00
N ARG A 259 -38.87 -11.94 20.27
CA ARG A 259 -40.22 -12.22 20.79
C ARG A 259 -41.20 -11.07 20.52
N ASN A 260 -40.71 -9.89 20.13
CA ASN A 260 -41.51 -8.69 19.88
C ASN A 260 -40.87 -7.79 18.83
N GLU A 261 -40.80 -8.28 17.59
CA GLU A 261 -40.21 -7.55 16.45
C GLU A 261 -40.92 -6.22 16.15
N ALA A 262 -42.23 -6.12 16.48
CA ALA A 262 -43.02 -4.90 16.33
C ALA A 262 -42.52 -3.74 17.21
N ALA A 263 -41.76 -4.03 18.28
CA ALA A 263 -41.11 -3.01 19.08
C ALA A 263 -39.85 -2.39 18.39
N GLY A 264 -39.45 -2.92 17.23
CA GLY A 264 -38.32 -2.46 16.46
C GLY A 264 -36.96 -2.82 17.07
N MET A 265 -35.91 -2.22 16.53
CA MET A 265 -34.53 -2.38 16.98
C MET A 265 -33.95 -1.07 17.49
N VAL A 266 -32.94 -1.20 18.36
CA VAL A 266 -32.18 -0.08 18.88
C VAL A 266 -30.71 -0.30 18.60
N GLY A 267 -30.07 0.61 17.89
CA GLY A 267 -28.66 0.49 17.56
C GLY A 267 -27.88 1.78 17.61
N VAL A 268 -26.58 1.62 17.45
CA VAL A 268 -25.60 2.70 17.51
C VAL A 268 -24.69 2.56 16.31
N LEU A 269 -24.32 3.69 15.71
CA LEU A 269 -23.39 3.80 14.59
C LEU A 269 -22.36 4.90 14.89
N GLY A 270 -21.07 4.65 14.69
CA GLY A 270 -20.04 5.69 14.75
C GLY A 270 -20.15 6.67 13.56
N LEU A 271 -19.98 7.97 13.83
CA LEU A 271 -20.01 9.04 12.81
C LEU A 271 -18.71 9.85 12.83
N TYR A 272 -18.40 10.53 11.72
CA TYR A 272 -17.31 11.50 11.56
C TYR A 272 -16.00 11.08 12.25
N GLY A 273 -15.52 9.87 11.95
CA GLY A 273 -14.36 9.29 12.65
C GLY A 273 -13.12 10.19 12.62
N ASP A 274 -12.97 11.00 11.57
CA ASP A 274 -11.93 12.03 11.37
C ASP A 274 -12.01 13.20 12.37
N GLN A 275 -13.19 13.47 12.93
CA GLN A 275 -13.43 14.52 13.91
C GLN A 275 -13.32 14.04 15.37
N TRP A 276 -13.05 12.75 15.60
CA TRP A 276 -12.78 12.27 16.95
C TRP A 276 -11.37 12.73 17.39
N VAL A 277 -11.26 13.11 18.67
CA VAL A 277 -9.99 13.55 19.28
C VAL A 277 -9.50 12.48 20.25
N HIS A 278 -8.23 12.05 20.13
CA HIS A 278 -7.66 10.84 20.77
C HIS A 278 -8.54 9.57 20.71
N PRO A 279 -9.15 9.22 19.58
CA PRO A 279 -10.04 8.06 19.41
C PRO A 279 -9.46 6.66 19.73
N VAL A 280 -8.14 6.46 19.82
CA VAL A 280 -7.58 5.22 20.41
C VAL A 280 -7.72 5.22 21.92
N ASP A 281 -7.33 6.30 22.57
CA ASP A 281 -7.49 6.47 24.02
C ASP A 281 -8.97 6.52 24.43
N ASN A 282 -9.84 6.97 23.53
CA ASN A 282 -11.27 7.17 23.75
C ASN A 282 -12.16 6.09 23.11
N LEU A 283 -11.60 4.91 22.85
CA LEU A 283 -12.28 3.77 22.24
C LEU A 283 -13.56 3.39 23.02
N VAL A 284 -14.61 3.07 22.26
CA VAL A 284 -15.87 2.54 22.78
C VAL A 284 -15.87 1.03 22.62
N GLU A 285 -15.89 0.30 23.73
CA GLU A 285 -15.99 -1.16 23.75
C GLU A 285 -17.35 -1.61 24.27
N VAL A 286 -18.02 -2.49 23.53
CA VAL A 286 -19.27 -3.14 23.94
C VAL A 286 -18.96 -4.55 24.43
N LYS A 287 -19.40 -4.92 25.63
CA LYS A 287 -19.17 -6.23 26.26
C LYS A 287 -20.52 -6.90 26.59
N ASP A 288 -20.58 -8.23 26.50
CA ASP A 288 -21.72 -9.05 26.92
C ASP A 288 -21.27 -10.02 28.00
N ASP A 289 -21.91 -9.94 29.17
CA ASP A 289 -21.72 -10.85 30.29
C ASP A 289 -23.06 -11.51 30.62
N GLY A 290 -23.29 -12.72 30.11
CA GLY A 290 -24.51 -13.48 30.38
C GLY A 290 -25.81 -12.81 29.93
N GLY A 291 -25.77 -12.00 28.86
CA GLY A 291 -26.90 -11.25 28.33
C GLY A 291 -26.95 -9.80 28.83
N HIS A 292 -26.10 -9.45 29.79
CA HIS A 292 -25.95 -8.09 30.30
C HIS A 292 -24.94 -7.31 29.45
N VAL A 293 -25.44 -6.42 28.60
CA VAL A 293 -24.60 -5.70 27.63
C VAL A 293 -24.22 -4.31 28.14
N THR A 294 -22.92 -4.02 28.18
CA THR A 294 -22.36 -2.72 28.58
C THR A 294 -21.50 -2.11 27.49
N TRP A 295 -21.53 -0.78 27.39
CA TRP A 295 -20.63 0.07 26.63
C TRP A 295 -19.69 0.73 27.63
N HIS A 296 -18.39 0.62 27.39
CA HIS A 296 -17.32 1.24 28.17
C HIS A 296 -16.51 2.20 27.32
N ALA A 297 -16.22 3.38 27.86
CA ALA A 297 -15.52 4.44 27.15
C ALA A 297 -14.67 5.28 28.11
N SER A 298 -13.41 5.53 27.76
CA SER A 298 -12.59 6.54 28.46
C SER A 298 -13.17 7.95 28.26
N LEU A 299 -13.01 8.80 29.28
CA LEU A 299 -13.34 10.22 29.25
C LEU A 299 -12.14 11.11 29.64
N ALA A 300 -10.91 10.62 29.47
CA ALA A 300 -9.71 11.32 29.91
C ALA A 300 -9.60 12.72 29.26
N THR A 301 -9.59 12.79 27.93
CA THR A 301 -9.74 14.03 27.17
C THR A 301 -10.07 13.70 25.72
N GLY A 302 -11.01 14.41 25.09
CA GLY A 302 -11.30 14.23 23.67
C GLY A 302 -12.72 14.58 23.24
N ALA A 303 -13.06 14.11 22.04
CA ALA A 303 -14.34 14.32 21.39
C ALA A 303 -14.74 13.08 20.58
N ARG A 304 -16.03 12.78 20.55
CA ARG A 304 -16.61 11.64 19.81
C ARG A 304 -17.90 12.02 19.10
N HIS A 305 -18.19 11.31 18.02
CA HIS A 305 -19.41 11.49 17.25
C HIS A 305 -20.04 10.16 16.89
N TRP A 306 -21.34 10.03 17.12
CA TRP A 306 -22.06 8.79 16.85
C TRP A 306 -23.53 9.08 16.63
N LEU A 307 -24.25 8.07 16.17
CA LEU A 307 -25.67 8.12 15.88
C LEU A 307 -26.35 6.99 16.63
N LEU A 308 -27.54 7.32 17.10
CA LEU A 308 -28.41 6.45 17.85
C LEU A 308 -29.66 6.18 17.02
N TYR A 309 -30.00 4.93 16.74
CA TYR A 309 -31.16 4.53 15.94
C TYR A 309 -32.18 3.78 16.82
N ALA A 310 -33.44 4.22 16.83
CA ALA A 310 -34.57 3.47 17.38
C ALA A 310 -35.73 3.49 16.40
N GLY A 311 -35.76 2.48 15.53
CA GLY A 311 -36.74 2.39 14.46
C GLY A 311 -37.13 0.95 14.17
N PRO A 312 -37.83 0.72 13.04
CA PRO A 312 -38.21 -0.61 12.60
C PRO A 312 -37.03 -1.57 12.58
N LEU A 313 -37.30 -2.84 12.92
CA LEU A 313 -36.34 -3.92 12.81
C LEU A 313 -36.04 -4.18 11.33
N GLU A 314 -34.77 -4.15 10.97
CA GLU A 314 -34.28 -4.61 9.67
C GLU A 314 -33.37 -5.82 9.92
N THR A 315 -33.69 -6.97 9.34
CA THR A 315 -32.87 -8.20 9.45
C THR A 315 -32.23 -8.59 8.12
N GLN A 316 -32.61 -7.91 7.03
CA GLN A 316 -32.15 -8.12 5.67
C GLN A 316 -32.06 -6.76 4.95
N TYR A 317 -31.34 -6.71 3.83
CA TYR A 317 -31.29 -5.50 3.02
C TYR A 317 -32.67 -5.15 2.45
N SER A 318 -33.12 -3.91 2.66
CA SER A 318 -34.39 -3.42 2.14
C SER A 318 -34.20 -2.71 0.82
N VAL A 319 -35.04 -3.01 -0.16
CA VAL A 319 -35.02 -2.40 -1.49
C VAL A 319 -35.59 -0.97 -1.38
N ILE A 320 -34.81 0.06 -1.76
CA ILE A 320 -35.38 1.40 -1.95
C ILE A 320 -36.16 1.38 -3.26
N SER A 321 -37.43 0.97 -3.21
CA SER A 321 -38.38 1.29 -4.28
C SER A 321 -38.87 2.70 -4.04
N ASP A 322 -38.37 3.66 -4.80
CA ASP A 322 -39.10 4.91 -4.98
C ASP A 322 -40.38 4.57 -5.75
N GLN A 323 -41.50 4.43 -5.02
CA GLN A 323 -42.83 4.86 -5.45
C GLN A 323 -43.90 4.41 -4.45
N SER A 324 -44.70 5.38 -4.03
CA SER A 324 -46.08 5.17 -3.65
C SER A 324 -46.80 4.26 -4.66
N SER A 325 -47.12 3.04 -4.22
CA SER A 325 -48.24 2.19 -4.68
C SER A 325 -48.46 1.98 -6.19
N VAL A 326 -47.99 0.84 -6.76
CA VAL A 326 -48.72 0.11 -7.83
C VAL A 326 -48.38 -1.40 -7.78
N PRO A 327 -49.35 -2.33 -7.79
CA PRO A 327 -49.11 -3.77 -7.94
C PRO A 327 -48.82 -4.18 -9.39
N SER A 328 -47.96 -5.18 -9.54
CA SER A 328 -47.52 -5.78 -10.80
C SER A 328 -48.64 -6.46 -11.58
N GLU A 329 -48.76 -6.17 -12.88
CA GLU A 329 -49.19 -7.15 -13.90
C GLU A 329 -48.93 -6.59 -15.31
N SER A 330 -47.75 -6.90 -15.88
CA SER A 330 -47.51 -7.16 -17.31
C SER A 330 -46.05 -6.87 -17.70
N LEU A 331 -45.22 -7.92 -17.77
CA LEU A 331 -43.96 -7.86 -18.52
C LEU A 331 -43.85 -9.12 -19.38
N SER A 332 -44.03 -8.94 -20.68
CA SER A 332 -43.60 -9.90 -21.71
C SER A 332 -42.91 -9.15 -22.86
N LYS A 333 -41.66 -9.56 -23.15
CA LYS A 333 -40.74 -9.17 -24.25
C LYS A 333 -39.81 -7.94 -24.03
N PRO A 334 -38.71 -7.78 -24.80
CA PRO A 334 -37.47 -8.58 -24.82
C PRO A 334 -36.20 -7.70 -24.58
N ALA A 335 -35.05 -8.35 -24.38
CA ALA A 335 -33.77 -7.74 -23.98
C ALA A 335 -33.23 -6.64 -24.94
N THR A 336 -33.37 -5.36 -24.57
CA THR A 336 -32.47 -4.25 -25.01
C THR A 336 -32.38 -3.07 -24.04
N ASP A 337 -32.99 -3.12 -22.85
CA ASP A 337 -32.94 -2.00 -21.91
C ASP A 337 -32.79 -2.48 -20.45
N ASN A 338 -31.55 -2.70 -20.03
CA ASN A 338 -31.21 -3.03 -18.63
C ASN A 338 -30.64 -1.81 -17.89
N ARG A 339 -31.24 -0.63 -18.13
CA ARG A 339 -31.16 0.53 -17.22
C ARG A 339 -32.45 0.67 -16.40
N SER A 340 -33.03 -0.46 -16.00
CA SER A 340 -34.09 -0.45 -15.00
C SER A 340 -33.56 0.19 -13.73
N LEU A 341 -34.37 1.06 -13.12
CA LEU A 341 -34.21 1.64 -11.79
C LEU A 341 -33.59 0.60 -10.85
N ILE A 342 -32.29 0.73 -10.58
CA ILE A 342 -31.57 -0.16 -9.67
C ILE A 342 -31.98 0.27 -8.26
N THR A 343 -32.97 -0.43 -7.74
CA THR A 343 -33.39 -0.33 -6.35
C THR A 343 -32.38 -1.11 -5.50
N ASP A 344 -31.26 -0.48 -5.17
CA ASP A 344 -30.15 -1.10 -4.43
C ASP A 344 -30.63 -1.46 -3.01
N PRO A 345 -30.60 -2.74 -2.60
CA PRO A 345 -30.99 -3.15 -1.25
C PRO A 345 -30.03 -2.52 -0.21
N ARG A 346 -30.53 -1.77 0.77
CA ARG A 346 -29.71 -1.12 1.81
C ARG A 346 -30.16 -1.50 3.22
N PHE A 347 -29.18 -1.64 4.10
CA PHE A 347 -29.40 -1.68 5.55
C PHE A 347 -29.41 -0.25 6.10
N VAL A 348 -30.24 0.05 7.10
CA VAL A 348 -30.38 1.41 7.63
C VAL A 348 -29.06 2.03 8.10
N PHE A 349 -28.19 1.28 8.78
CA PHE A 349 -26.89 1.83 9.21
C PHE A 349 -25.96 2.14 8.03
N HIS A 350 -26.05 1.41 6.92
CA HIS A 350 -25.28 1.73 5.71
C HIS A 350 -25.80 3.02 5.05
N ARG A 351 -27.13 3.21 5.00
CA ARG A 351 -27.74 4.44 4.52
C ARG A 351 -27.34 5.64 5.38
N LEU A 352 -27.45 5.51 6.71
CA LEU A 352 -27.11 6.57 7.65
C LEU A 352 -25.62 6.89 7.62
N HIS A 353 -24.75 5.88 7.48
CA HIS A 353 -23.33 6.13 7.31
C HIS A 353 -23.06 6.96 6.04
N ALA A 354 -23.70 6.66 4.91
CA ALA A 354 -23.55 7.44 3.67
C ALA A 354 -24.08 8.87 3.80
N GLU A 355 -25.27 9.03 4.37
CA GLU A 355 -25.93 10.33 4.56
C GLU A 355 -25.12 11.28 5.44
N PHE A 356 -24.55 10.77 6.55
CA PHE A 356 -23.83 11.59 7.50
C PHE A 356 -22.33 11.70 7.20
N ASN A 357 -21.67 10.63 6.72
CA ASN A 357 -20.20 10.62 6.55
C ASN A 357 -19.72 10.89 5.11
N ALA A 358 -20.54 10.67 4.06
CA ALA A 358 -20.00 10.64 2.69
C ALA A 358 -20.13 11.94 1.89
N LEU A 359 -21.04 12.86 2.22
CA LEU A 359 -21.35 14.01 1.34
C LEU A 359 -21.80 15.26 2.10
N ARG A 360 -20.88 16.20 2.27
CA ARG A 360 -21.18 17.63 2.52
C ARG A 360 -21.34 18.34 1.17
N LEU A 361 -22.53 18.85 0.85
CA LEU A 361 -22.73 19.66 -0.38
C LEU A 361 -21.94 20.97 -0.30
N ASP A 362 -21.76 21.51 0.90
CA ASP A 362 -21.08 22.79 1.16
C ASP A 362 -19.54 22.76 0.97
N GLU A 363 -18.88 21.61 1.14
CA GLU A 363 -17.41 21.52 1.03
C GLU A 363 -16.93 20.80 -0.24
N CYS A 364 -17.77 19.95 -0.87
CA CYS A 364 -17.30 18.99 -1.87
C CYS A 364 -18.01 19.05 -3.22
N LEU A 365 -19.00 19.93 -3.37
CA LEU A 365 -19.90 19.94 -4.52
C LEU A 365 -20.30 21.38 -4.83
N ASP A 366 -19.33 22.17 -5.31
CA ASP A 366 -19.68 23.37 -6.07
C ASP A 366 -20.20 22.90 -7.43
N LEU A 367 -21.51 22.69 -7.50
CA LEU A 367 -22.22 22.10 -8.63
C LEU A 367 -22.80 23.17 -9.55
N THR A 368 -22.13 24.31 -9.66
CA THR A 368 -22.53 25.34 -10.61
C THR A 368 -21.79 25.26 -11.95
N GLY A 369 -20.76 24.42 -12.09
CA GLY A 369 -19.78 24.50 -13.18
C GLY A 369 -20.31 24.34 -14.62
N ASP A 370 -20.83 25.42 -15.20
CA ASP A 370 -20.72 25.71 -16.64
C ASP A 370 -19.32 26.31 -16.97
N GLU A 371 -18.45 26.36 -15.96
CA GLU A 371 -17.11 26.90 -16.06
C GLU A 371 -16.19 25.94 -16.82
N VAL A 372 -15.70 26.46 -17.94
CA VAL A 372 -14.68 25.81 -18.74
C VAL A 372 -13.34 26.40 -18.35
N TRP A 373 -12.54 25.62 -17.63
CA TRP A 373 -11.15 25.93 -17.34
C TRP A 373 -10.26 25.66 -18.56
N ASP A 374 -9.28 26.54 -18.74
CA ASP A 374 -8.15 26.40 -19.67
C ASP A 374 -8.53 26.20 -21.15
N ASP A 375 -9.64 26.80 -21.63
CA ASP A 375 -10.09 26.65 -23.03
C ASP A 375 -9.08 27.13 -24.07
N ALA A 376 -8.43 28.26 -23.79
CA ALA A 376 -7.40 28.79 -24.66
C ALA A 376 -6.15 27.90 -24.73
N ARG A 377 -5.90 27.07 -23.71
CA ARG A 377 -4.69 26.24 -23.60
C ARG A 377 -4.90 24.83 -24.11
N ALA A 378 -6.13 24.42 -24.46
CA ALA A 378 -6.44 23.08 -24.93
C ALA A 378 -5.52 22.58 -26.06
N LEU A 379 -5.03 23.50 -26.90
CA LEU A 379 -4.18 23.19 -28.06
C LEU A 379 -2.68 23.21 -27.77
N ASP A 380 -2.24 23.84 -26.66
CA ASP A 380 -0.81 23.91 -26.31
C ASP A 380 -0.22 22.51 -26.11
N ASP A 381 1.10 22.40 -26.18
CA ASP A 381 1.79 21.16 -25.87
C ASP A 381 1.57 20.75 -24.39
N GLY A 382 1.34 19.46 -24.19
CA GLY A 382 1.13 18.86 -22.88
C GLY A 382 1.66 17.43 -22.87
N PHE A 383 0.77 16.45 -22.72
CA PHE A 383 1.13 15.07 -22.96
C PHE A 383 1.39 14.83 -24.46
N PHE A 384 0.57 15.42 -25.32
CA PHE A 384 0.79 15.41 -26.77
C PHE A 384 1.49 16.70 -27.20
N CYS A 385 2.60 16.55 -27.93
CA CYS A 385 3.43 17.67 -28.37
C CYS A 385 3.48 17.73 -29.90
N GLY A 386 3.41 18.94 -30.44
CA GLY A 386 3.44 19.20 -31.88
C GLY A 386 2.07 19.02 -32.55
N ALA A 387 1.87 19.73 -33.67
CA ALA A 387 0.63 19.68 -34.43
C ALA A 387 0.44 18.35 -35.19
N ASP A 388 1.50 17.57 -35.41
CA ASP A 388 1.48 16.29 -36.13
C ASP A 388 1.40 15.06 -35.21
N PHE A 389 1.02 15.22 -33.94
CA PHE A 389 1.07 14.16 -32.93
C PHE A 389 0.34 12.86 -33.34
N HIS A 390 -0.78 12.94 -34.07
CA HIS A 390 -1.45 11.77 -34.66
C HIS A 390 -0.59 11.05 -35.71
N ALA A 391 0.07 11.81 -36.59
CA ALA A 391 0.94 11.23 -37.60
C ALA A 391 2.17 10.58 -36.96
N ALA A 392 2.74 11.21 -35.93
CA ALA A 392 3.82 10.63 -35.13
C ALA A 392 3.38 9.34 -34.41
N ALA A 393 2.19 9.34 -33.82
CA ALA A 393 1.61 8.17 -33.18
C ALA A 393 1.40 7.00 -34.16
N ARG A 394 0.88 7.26 -35.37
CA ARG A 394 0.78 6.24 -36.43
C ARG A 394 2.14 5.67 -36.82
N ARG A 395 3.13 6.52 -37.09
CA ARG A 395 4.50 6.07 -37.41
C ARG A 395 5.07 5.16 -36.32
N ARG A 396 4.87 5.51 -35.05
CA ARG A 396 5.31 4.69 -33.90
C ARG A 396 4.55 3.38 -33.80
N ALA A 397 3.23 3.40 -33.98
CA ALA A 397 2.41 2.19 -33.97
C ALA A 397 2.80 1.21 -35.08
N GLU A 398 3.18 1.73 -36.26
CA GLU A 398 3.69 0.95 -37.38
C GLU A 398 5.13 0.44 -37.13
N ALA A 399 5.99 1.24 -36.49
CA ALA A 399 7.40 0.93 -36.32
C ALA A 399 7.69 0.01 -35.11
N LEU A 400 7.04 0.24 -33.97
CA LEU A 400 7.36 -0.41 -32.70
C LEU A 400 6.61 -1.77 -32.55
N PRO A 401 7.31 -2.91 -32.44
CA PRO A 401 6.66 -4.22 -32.32
C PRO A 401 5.62 -4.35 -31.19
N PRO A 402 5.86 -3.84 -29.97
CA PRO A 402 4.89 -3.94 -28.89
C PRO A 402 3.56 -3.22 -29.18
N LEU A 403 3.58 -2.11 -29.95
CA LEU A 403 2.37 -1.39 -30.34
C LEU A 403 1.58 -2.15 -31.41
N ARG A 404 2.27 -2.77 -32.39
CA ARG A 404 1.60 -3.66 -33.36
C ARG A 404 0.92 -4.83 -32.68
N LYS A 405 1.63 -5.51 -31.76
CA LYS A 405 1.07 -6.60 -30.94
C LYS A 405 -0.14 -6.15 -30.12
N ALA A 406 -0.07 -4.94 -29.54
CA ALA A 406 -1.20 -4.37 -28.83
C ALA A 406 -2.41 -4.20 -29.75
N LEU A 407 -2.24 -3.63 -30.95
CA LEU A 407 -3.32 -3.48 -31.94
C LEU A 407 -3.92 -4.83 -32.38
N GLU A 408 -3.09 -5.86 -32.57
CA GLU A 408 -3.53 -7.21 -32.96
C GLU A 408 -4.33 -7.92 -31.84
N ALA A 409 -3.97 -7.71 -30.58
CA ALA A 409 -4.60 -8.36 -29.42
C ALA A 409 -5.92 -7.70 -28.97
N MET A 410 -6.29 -6.57 -29.57
CA MET A 410 -7.39 -5.72 -29.07
C MET A 410 -8.77 -6.37 -29.16
N ASP A 411 -9.03 -7.22 -30.16
CA ASP A 411 -10.37 -7.78 -30.39
C ASP A 411 -10.86 -8.66 -29.22
N GLU A 412 -9.98 -9.38 -28.54
CA GLU A 412 -10.34 -10.27 -27.42
C GLU A 412 -10.46 -9.52 -26.09
N TRP A 413 -9.59 -8.53 -25.87
CA TRP A 413 -9.54 -7.74 -24.64
C TRP A 413 -10.61 -6.64 -24.57
N THR A 414 -10.87 -5.96 -25.70
CA THR A 414 -11.90 -4.90 -25.80
C THR A 414 -13.30 -5.48 -25.56
N ARG A 415 -13.54 -6.73 -25.98
CA ARG A 415 -14.78 -7.48 -25.72
C ARG A 415 -14.97 -7.89 -24.26
N SER A 416 -13.90 -8.02 -23.48
CA SER A 416 -13.94 -8.54 -22.10
C SER A 416 -13.83 -7.47 -21.00
N ASN A 417 -13.23 -6.30 -21.25
CA ASN A 417 -12.90 -5.34 -20.19
C ASN A 417 -13.33 -3.86 -20.38
N GLY A 418 -14.11 -3.51 -21.41
CA GLY A 418 -14.68 -2.15 -21.55
C GLY A 418 -13.66 -1.00 -21.46
N GLY A 419 -12.44 -1.23 -21.97
CA GLY A 419 -11.24 -0.47 -21.56
C GLY A 419 -11.04 0.88 -22.25
N GLY A 420 -11.33 1.96 -21.52
CA GLY A 420 -11.12 3.34 -21.97
C GLY A 420 -9.69 3.71 -22.38
N HIS A 421 -8.65 3.06 -21.82
CA HIS A 421 -7.25 3.34 -22.21
C HIS A 421 -6.92 2.90 -23.64
N TYR A 422 -7.47 1.78 -24.09
CA TYR A 422 -7.29 1.28 -25.45
C TYR A 422 -8.15 2.05 -26.45
N ALA A 423 -9.35 2.49 -26.05
CA ALA A 423 -10.16 3.40 -26.87
C ALA A 423 -9.40 4.70 -27.18
N SER A 424 -8.69 5.25 -26.18
CA SER A 424 -7.88 6.45 -26.35
C SER A 424 -6.69 6.24 -27.31
N PHE A 425 -6.05 5.07 -27.24
CA PHE A 425 -4.97 4.70 -28.16
C PHE A 425 -5.47 4.54 -29.62
N LEU A 426 -6.66 3.98 -29.82
CA LEU A 426 -7.27 3.92 -31.15
C LEU A 426 -7.62 5.30 -31.70
N ALA A 427 -8.24 6.16 -30.89
CA ALA A 427 -8.53 7.54 -31.28
C ALA A 427 -7.24 8.31 -31.61
N LEU A 428 -6.15 8.06 -30.88
CA LEU A 428 -4.85 8.66 -31.15
C LEU A 428 -4.22 8.21 -32.48
N THR A 429 -4.39 6.94 -32.87
CA THR A 429 -3.77 6.41 -34.11
C THR A 429 -4.65 6.63 -35.34
N ASP A 430 -5.95 6.53 -35.20
CA ASP A 430 -6.91 6.79 -36.28
C ASP A 430 -8.14 7.52 -35.70
N PRO A 431 -8.11 8.87 -35.74
CA PRO A 431 -9.14 9.71 -35.13
C PRO A 431 -10.40 9.76 -36.00
N THR A 432 -11.50 9.18 -35.49
CA THR A 432 -12.82 9.27 -36.12
C THR A 432 -13.86 9.78 -35.11
N PRO A 433 -14.96 10.40 -35.56
CA PRO A 433 -16.04 10.82 -34.67
C PRO A 433 -16.59 9.68 -33.80
N GLU A 434 -16.66 8.46 -34.33
CA GLU A 434 -17.10 7.28 -33.60
C GLU A 434 -16.14 6.91 -32.47
N ARG A 435 -14.82 6.94 -32.73
CA ARG A 435 -13.81 6.66 -31.71
C ARG A 435 -13.75 7.75 -30.65
N HIS A 436 -13.89 9.01 -31.03
CA HIS A 436 -14.00 10.12 -30.08
C HIS A 436 -15.21 9.93 -29.15
N ARG A 437 -16.35 9.53 -29.72
CA ARG A 437 -17.55 9.20 -28.93
C ARG A 437 -17.31 8.03 -27.97
N GLN A 438 -16.66 6.96 -28.42
CA GLN A 438 -16.32 5.81 -27.56
C GLN A 438 -15.40 6.22 -26.40
N VAL A 439 -14.40 7.07 -26.64
CA VAL A 439 -13.53 7.59 -25.58
C VAL A 439 -14.34 8.41 -24.58
N TYR A 440 -15.17 9.34 -25.06
CA TYR A 440 -16.04 10.15 -24.20
C TYR A 440 -16.99 9.27 -23.36
N ASP A 441 -17.69 8.33 -23.99
CA ASP A 441 -18.63 7.43 -23.31
C ASP A 441 -17.93 6.57 -22.25
N ALA A 442 -16.70 6.11 -22.54
CA ALA A 442 -15.89 5.37 -21.58
C ALA A 442 -15.46 6.24 -20.38
N LEU A 443 -15.09 7.50 -20.61
CA LEU A 443 -14.77 8.46 -19.55
C LEU A 443 -15.97 8.70 -18.64
N ILE A 444 -17.13 8.98 -19.24
CA ILE A 444 -18.37 9.23 -18.49
C ILE A 444 -18.80 7.99 -17.71
N ALA A 445 -18.81 6.81 -18.34
CA ALA A 445 -19.17 5.56 -17.66
C ALA A 445 -18.23 5.27 -16.47
N ARG A 446 -16.93 5.55 -16.62
CA ARG A 446 -15.96 5.38 -15.55
C ARG A 446 -16.17 6.38 -14.41
N PHE A 447 -16.34 7.66 -14.73
CA PHE A 447 -16.65 8.67 -13.72
C PHE A 447 -17.95 8.41 -12.99
N GLU A 448 -19.02 8.05 -13.69
CA GLU A 448 -20.30 7.74 -13.05
C GLU A 448 -20.22 6.51 -12.16
N LYS A 449 -19.45 5.48 -12.55
CA LYS A 449 -19.18 4.33 -11.68
C LYS A 449 -18.47 4.79 -10.40
N TRP A 450 -17.47 5.65 -10.51
CA TRP A 450 -16.73 6.14 -9.35
C TRP A 450 -17.52 7.08 -8.47
N VAL A 451 -18.25 8.02 -9.06
CA VAL A 451 -19.16 8.91 -8.34
C VAL A 451 -20.17 8.08 -7.57
N ARG A 452 -20.74 7.02 -8.15
CA ARG A 452 -21.55 6.06 -7.40
C ARG A 452 -20.79 5.32 -6.32
N GLN A 453 -19.51 4.99 -6.50
CA GLN A 453 -18.68 4.40 -5.44
C GLN A 453 -18.37 5.41 -4.31
N PHE A 454 -18.29 6.70 -4.61
CA PHE A 454 -18.09 7.77 -3.63
C PHE A 454 -19.41 8.25 -2.99
N GLN A 455 -20.55 8.09 -3.68
CA GLN A 455 -21.92 8.40 -3.22
C GLN A 455 -22.58 7.21 -2.51
N GLY A 456 -22.19 5.98 -2.84
CA GLY A 456 -22.80 4.74 -2.41
C GLY A 456 -21.91 3.90 -1.49
N TYR A 457 -22.55 2.95 -0.80
CA TYR A 457 -21.93 2.03 0.14
C TYR A 457 -21.18 0.90 -0.60
N ARG A 458 -19.88 1.06 -0.82
CA ARG A 458 -18.98 -0.11 -0.92
C ARG A 458 -17.99 -0.16 0.25
N LEU A 459 -18.34 -0.98 1.25
CA LEU A 459 -17.62 -2.18 1.69
C LEU A 459 -16.12 -2.04 2.15
N GLY A 460 -15.89 -1.78 3.44
CA GLY A 460 -14.64 -2.12 4.16
C GLY A 460 -13.47 -1.12 4.15
N GLN A 461 -12.69 -1.08 5.25
CA GLN A 461 -11.46 -0.28 5.43
C GLN A 461 -10.42 -0.43 4.30
N HIS A 462 -10.49 -1.53 3.54
CA HIS A 462 -9.56 -1.80 2.43
C HIS A 462 -10.00 -1.22 1.08
N ASP A 463 -11.25 -0.82 0.89
CA ASP A 463 -11.74 -0.37 -0.42
C ASP A 463 -11.62 1.13 -0.63
N TYR A 464 -11.56 1.97 0.41
CA TYR A 464 -11.47 3.41 0.25
C TYR A 464 -10.08 3.88 -0.23
N MET A 465 -9.02 3.36 0.40
CA MET A 465 -7.64 3.57 -0.04
C MET A 465 -7.44 2.96 -1.44
N LYS A 466 -7.95 1.75 -1.69
CA LYS A 466 -8.00 1.16 -3.04
C LYS A 466 -8.85 1.98 -4.01
N ASN A 467 -9.82 2.76 -3.56
CA ASN A 467 -10.61 3.63 -4.42
C ASN A 467 -9.83 4.88 -4.78
N VAL A 468 -9.18 5.60 -3.85
CA VAL A 468 -8.32 6.75 -4.22
C VAL A 468 -7.13 6.29 -5.05
N ILE A 469 -6.48 5.19 -4.68
CA ILE A 469 -5.37 4.57 -5.45
C ILE A 469 -5.89 4.05 -6.80
N GLY A 470 -6.89 3.17 -6.79
CA GLY A 470 -7.49 2.60 -7.99
C GLY A 470 -8.19 3.64 -8.87
N PHE A 471 -8.52 4.80 -8.33
CA PHE A 471 -8.98 5.97 -9.06
C PHE A 471 -7.81 6.72 -9.68
N SER A 472 -6.78 7.07 -8.90
CA SER A 472 -5.60 7.81 -9.38
C SER A 472 -4.85 7.06 -10.47
N ARG A 473 -4.79 5.72 -10.40
CA ARG A 473 -4.27 4.85 -11.48
C ARG A 473 -4.87 5.20 -12.81
N TRP A 474 -6.20 5.21 -12.87
CA TRP A 474 -6.93 5.45 -14.10
C TRP A 474 -7.00 6.94 -14.45
N LEU A 475 -6.94 7.84 -13.46
CA LEU A 475 -7.10 9.28 -13.64
C LEU A 475 -6.09 9.87 -14.63
N ARG A 476 -4.82 9.45 -14.58
CA ARG A 476 -3.81 9.89 -15.56
C ARG A 476 -4.18 9.52 -16.99
N GLY A 477 -4.56 8.27 -17.22
CA GLY A 477 -5.01 7.84 -18.55
C GLY A 477 -6.31 8.53 -19.00
N MET A 478 -7.16 8.96 -18.06
CA MET A 478 -8.35 9.74 -18.35
C MET A 478 -8.03 11.21 -18.67
N LEU A 479 -7.03 11.81 -18.02
CA LEU A 479 -6.50 13.12 -18.36
C LEU A 479 -5.87 13.12 -19.75
N ILE A 480 -5.13 12.06 -20.11
CA ILE A 480 -4.61 11.88 -21.48
C ILE A 480 -5.74 11.80 -22.51
N ALA A 481 -6.76 10.99 -22.23
CA ALA A 481 -7.94 10.87 -23.10
C ALA A 481 -8.69 12.20 -23.25
N TYR A 482 -8.78 12.96 -22.16
CA TYR A 482 -9.39 14.28 -22.15
C TYR A 482 -8.58 15.29 -22.97
N GLU A 483 -7.25 15.33 -22.79
CA GLU A 483 -6.36 16.18 -23.59
C GLU A 483 -6.47 15.86 -25.09
N LEU A 484 -6.52 14.56 -25.46
CA LEU A 484 -6.73 14.10 -26.83
C LEU A 484 -8.02 14.69 -27.43
N LEU A 485 -9.16 14.47 -26.76
CA LEU A 485 -10.46 14.95 -27.24
C LEU A 485 -10.54 16.49 -27.33
N ARG A 486 -9.87 17.20 -26.41
CA ARG A 486 -9.78 18.67 -26.43
C ARG A 486 -8.92 19.17 -27.60
N LYS A 487 -7.75 18.55 -27.85
CA LYS A 487 -6.87 18.88 -28.99
C LYS A 487 -7.58 18.66 -30.32
N ASP A 488 -8.38 17.59 -30.43
CA ASP A 488 -9.15 17.27 -31.62
C ASP A 488 -10.43 18.09 -31.79
N ARG A 489 -10.74 18.97 -30.81
CA ARG A 489 -11.98 19.75 -30.75
C ARG A 489 -13.23 18.85 -30.86
N ALA A 490 -13.14 17.65 -30.28
CA ALA A 490 -14.17 16.62 -30.36
C ALA A 490 -15.24 16.74 -29.27
N LEU A 491 -15.09 17.69 -28.35
CA LEU A 491 -16.01 17.93 -27.25
C LEU A 491 -16.80 19.23 -27.45
N SER A 492 -18.10 19.19 -27.16
CA SER A 492 -18.89 20.40 -26.98
C SER A 492 -18.48 21.12 -25.70
N ARG A 493 -18.73 22.43 -25.63
CA ARG A 493 -18.46 23.23 -24.42
C ARG A 493 -19.12 22.65 -23.16
N GLU A 494 -20.30 22.08 -23.29
CA GLU A 494 -21.03 21.41 -22.21
C GLU A 494 -20.32 20.13 -21.75
N GLN A 495 -19.86 19.30 -22.69
CA GLN A 495 -19.09 18.09 -22.37
C GLN A 495 -17.77 18.44 -21.68
N VAL A 496 -17.13 19.54 -22.08
CA VAL A 496 -15.93 20.07 -21.43
C VAL A 496 -16.22 20.49 -19.99
N ALA A 497 -17.26 21.30 -19.76
CA ALA A 497 -17.64 21.73 -18.41
C ALA A 497 -17.97 20.53 -17.51
N ARG A 498 -18.69 19.52 -18.05
CA ARG A 498 -18.99 18.28 -17.36
C ARG A 498 -17.75 17.49 -16.95
N LEU A 499 -16.79 17.30 -17.86
CA LEU A 499 -15.54 16.61 -17.55
C LEU A 499 -14.69 17.41 -16.56
N ASN A 500 -14.61 18.74 -16.69
CA ASN A 500 -13.95 19.61 -15.71
C ASN A 500 -14.49 19.41 -14.30
N ALA A 501 -15.81 19.34 -14.14
CA ALA A 501 -16.43 19.10 -12.84
C ALA A 501 -16.02 17.73 -12.24
N TYR A 502 -15.98 16.68 -13.05
CA TYR A 502 -15.49 15.37 -12.60
C TYR A 502 -14.01 15.38 -12.19
N PHE A 503 -13.15 16.09 -12.94
CA PHE A 503 -11.73 16.22 -12.58
C PHE A 503 -11.54 17.11 -11.35
N ALA A 504 -12.26 18.22 -11.20
CA ALA A 504 -12.19 19.02 -9.97
C ALA A 504 -12.62 18.20 -8.74
N PHE A 505 -13.66 17.36 -8.89
CA PHE A 505 -14.04 16.40 -7.86
C PHE A 505 -12.92 15.38 -7.57
N ALA A 506 -12.25 14.87 -8.61
CA ALA A 506 -11.08 14.01 -8.50
C ALA A 506 -9.99 14.61 -7.60
N ALA A 507 -9.61 15.85 -7.89
CA ALA A 507 -8.57 16.57 -7.17
C ALA A 507 -8.94 16.73 -5.69
N ARG A 508 -10.18 17.17 -5.41
CA ARG A 508 -10.68 17.32 -4.04
C ARG A 508 -10.64 15.99 -3.27
N ARG A 509 -10.96 14.86 -3.91
CA ARG A 509 -10.92 13.54 -3.27
C ARG A 509 -9.51 13.05 -2.98
N ILE A 510 -8.53 13.43 -3.81
CA ILE A 510 -7.12 13.18 -3.52
C ILE A 510 -6.68 14.05 -2.34
N THR A 511 -7.06 15.32 -2.28
CA THR A 511 -6.59 16.25 -1.22
C THR A 511 -7.30 16.12 0.13
N ASP A 512 -8.27 15.22 0.26
CA ASP A 512 -9.12 15.07 1.45
C ASP A 512 -8.36 14.29 2.56
N GLU A 513 -7.81 15.01 3.55
CA GLU A 513 -7.04 14.44 4.67
C GLU A 513 -7.86 13.50 5.58
N GLY A 514 -9.20 13.64 5.60
CA GLY A 514 -10.08 12.70 6.32
C GLY A 514 -10.20 11.34 5.63
N ARG A 515 -9.63 11.22 4.43
CA ARG A 515 -9.83 10.11 3.50
C ARG A 515 -8.51 9.50 3.03
N TRP A 516 -7.50 10.31 2.69
CA TRP A 516 -6.11 9.91 2.59
C TRP A 516 -5.23 10.93 3.33
N PRO A 517 -4.54 10.52 4.40
CA PRO A 517 -3.91 11.49 5.31
C PRO A 517 -2.49 11.86 4.85
N HIS A 518 -2.38 12.55 3.71
CA HIS A 518 -1.11 12.95 3.11
C HIS A 518 -0.18 13.69 4.07
N SER A 519 -0.68 14.59 4.93
CA SER A 519 0.19 15.38 5.83
C SER A 519 0.82 14.55 6.95
N ARG A 520 0.31 13.33 7.10
CA ARG A 520 0.32 12.53 8.30
C ARG A 520 1.14 11.25 8.05
N THR A 521 1.24 10.82 6.79
CA THR A 521 2.19 9.79 6.30
C THR A 521 3.66 10.24 6.37
N ALA A 522 3.91 11.54 6.28
CA ALA A 522 5.26 12.13 6.31
C ALA A 522 5.84 12.32 7.73
N LEU A 523 5.02 12.15 8.77
CA LEU A 523 5.45 12.34 10.16
C LEU A 523 6.34 11.18 10.65
N HIS A 524 7.21 11.47 11.62
CA HIS A 524 8.02 10.46 12.31
C HIS A 524 7.14 9.34 12.89
N PRO A 525 7.53 8.05 12.87
CA PRO A 525 6.75 7.00 13.53
C PRO A 525 6.39 7.30 14.99
N ASP A 526 7.31 7.89 15.78
CA ASP A 526 7.03 8.23 17.19
C ASP A 526 6.22 9.53 17.36
N HIS A 527 5.81 10.20 16.27
CA HIS A 527 4.92 11.35 16.39
C HIS A 527 3.49 10.86 16.66
N PRO A 528 2.76 11.37 17.67
CA PRO A 528 1.44 10.89 18.10
C PRO A 528 0.29 11.15 17.10
N GLU A 529 0.61 11.58 15.89
CA GLU A 529 -0.34 11.78 14.80
C GLU A 529 0.13 11.03 13.55
N SER A 530 1.13 10.16 13.66
CA SER A 530 1.82 9.57 12.52
C SER A 530 1.07 8.41 11.93
N SER A 531 0.89 8.40 10.61
CA SER A 531 0.19 7.32 9.93
C SER A 531 1.01 6.06 9.79
N ARG A 532 2.21 6.03 10.36
CA ARG A 532 3.16 4.92 10.18
C ARG A 532 2.94 3.79 11.14
N ASP A 533 2.33 4.07 12.27
CA ASP A 533 1.72 3.03 13.10
C ASP A 533 0.65 2.24 12.32
N LEU A 534 0.09 2.77 11.22
CA LEU A 534 -0.76 1.99 10.30
C LEU A 534 -0.06 0.89 9.49
N TYR A 535 1.26 0.91 9.45
CA TYR A 535 2.02 -0.05 8.68
C TYR A 535 3.18 -0.45 9.55
N ALA A 536 2.89 -1.36 10.48
CA ALA A 536 3.79 -1.88 11.51
C ALA A 536 5.08 -2.45 10.89
N TYR A 537 5.97 -1.55 10.50
CA TYR A 537 7.25 -1.86 9.92
C TYR A 537 8.34 -1.46 10.91
N GLY A 538 8.49 -2.26 11.97
CA GLY A 538 9.46 -2.07 13.06
C GLY A 538 10.91 -2.33 12.66
N GLY A 539 11.39 -1.67 11.61
CA GLY A 539 12.80 -1.65 11.22
C GLY A 539 13.46 -0.35 11.68
N GLU A 540 14.63 -0.44 12.32
CA GLU A 540 15.51 0.70 12.58
C GLU A 540 15.70 1.52 11.31
N HIS A 541 15.29 2.78 11.35
CA HIS A 541 15.50 3.72 10.27
C HIS A 541 16.90 4.32 10.37
N LYS A 542 17.52 4.60 9.22
CA LYS A 542 18.80 5.30 9.12
C LYS A 542 18.80 6.57 10.00
N PRO A 543 19.67 6.70 11.02
CA PRO A 543 19.74 7.90 11.85
C PRO A 543 20.29 9.13 11.11
N ASP A 544 20.78 8.97 9.87
CA ASP A 544 21.41 10.01 9.04
C ASP A 544 20.52 10.58 7.93
N ARG A 545 19.31 10.03 7.70
CA ARG A 545 18.32 10.68 6.80
C ARG A 545 17.38 11.56 7.62
N LEU A 546 17.41 12.87 7.34
CA LEU A 546 16.51 13.86 7.93
C LEU A 546 15.02 13.62 7.62
N TYR A 547 14.71 12.78 6.62
CA TYR A 547 13.38 12.63 6.05
C TYR A 547 12.87 11.19 6.14
N TRP A 548 11.63 11.05 6.57
CA TRP A 548 10.99 9.80 6.93
C TRP A 548 10.27 9.20 5.70
N THR A 549 10.43 7.90 5.42
CA THR A 549 9.83 7.16 4.27
C THR A 549 8.35 6.74 4.46
N ASN A 550 7.39 7.24 3.68
CA ASN A 550 5.98 6.81 3.80
C ASN A 550 5.87 5.29 3.60
N SER A 551 5.03 4.63 4.39
CA SER A 551 4.76 3.20 4.21
C SER A 551 3.99 2.97 2.91
N LEU A 552 4.49 2.08 2.04
CA LEU A 552 4.00 1.83 0.67
C LEU A 552 4.21 3.03 -0.29
N PRO A 553 5.47 3.33 -0.67
CA PRO A 553 5.82 4.48 -1.52
C PRO A 553 4.94 4.63 -2.78
N ASN A 554 4.77 3.56 -3.57
CA ASN A 554 3.96 3.60 -4.79
C ASN A 554 2.51 4.07 -4.57
N PHE A 555 1.91 3.81 -3.40
CA PHE A 555 0.55 4.25 -3.09
C PHE A 555 0.44 5.74 -2.77
N GLN A 556 1.54 6.39 -2.37
CA GLN A 556 1.60 7.85 -2.27
C GLN A 556 1.95 8.47 -3.63
N SER A 557 2.92 7.90 -4.35
CA SER A 557 3.37 8.40 -5.67
C SER A 557 2.22 8.52 -6.66
N ASP A 558 1.31 7.56 -6.64
CA ASP A 558 0.19 7.44 -7.57
C ASP A 558 -0.80 8.63 -7.49
N PRO A 559 -1.49 8.89 -6.37
CA PRO A 559 -2.41 10.04 -6.26
C PRO A 559 -1.69 11.38 -6.41
N MET A 560 -0.44 11.52 -5.94
CA MET A 560 0.32 12.78 -6.09
C MET A 560 0.73 13.04 -7.54
N ALA A 561 1.16 12.02 -8.28
CA ALA A 561 1.40 12.15 -9.71
C ALA A 561 0.11 12.53 -10.47
N ALA A 562 -1.02 11.94 -10.12
CA ALA A 562 -2.30 12.30 -10.73
C ALA A 562 -2.73 13.74 -10.40
N LEU A 563 -2.53 14.20 -9.16
CA LEU A 563 -2.83 15.56 -8.73
C LEU A 563 -1.92 16.60 -9.43
N ALA A 564 -0.63 16.30 -9.57
CA ALA A 564 0.31 17.14 -10.31
C ALA A 564 -0.09 17.25 -11.79
N HIS A 565 -0.41 16.13 -12.45
CA HIS A 565 -0.90 16.11 -13.82
C HIS A 565 -2.17 16.97 -13.96
N LEU A 566 -3.14 16.76 -13.07
CA LEU A 566 -4.40 17.49 -13.06
C LEU A 566 -4.18 19.01 -12.90
N SER A 567 -3.32 19.42 -11.97
CA SER A 567 -2.99 20.83 -11.75
C SER A 567 -2.40 21.52 -12.99
N ALA A 568 -1.65 20.76 -13.80
CA ALA A 568 -1.02 21.26 -15.02
C ALA A 568 -2.01 21.37 -16.20
N ILE A 569 -3.04 20.51 -16.24
CA ILE A 569 -4.13 20.58 -17.22
C ILE A 569 -5.12 21.70 -16.88
N PHE A 570 -5.41 21.91 -15.60
CA PHE A 570 -6.41 22.88 -15.11
C PHE A 570 -5.77 24.11 -14.45
N ALA A 571 -4.72 24.67 -15.04
CA ALA A 571 -3.96 25.78 -14.47
C ALA A 571 -4.82 27.04 -14.14
N GLY A 572 -5.94 27.25 -14.83
CA GLY A 572 -6.88 28.33 -14.61
C GLY A 572 -7.86 28.10 -13.45
N HIS A 573 -7.95 26.87 -12.92
CA HIS A 573 -8.81 26.57 -11.77
C HIS A 573 -8.24 27.23 -10.48
N PRO A 574 -9.08 27.84 -9.61
CA PRO A 574 -8.61 28.60 -8.45
C PRO A 574 -7.72 27.79 -7.48
N ASP A 575 -8.00 26.50 -7.32
CA ASP A 575 -7.22 25.61 -6.46
C ASP A 575 -6.00 24.95 -7.14
N ALA A 576 -5.81 25.13 -8.45
CA ALA A 576 -4.79 24.38 -9.20
C ALA A 576 -3.37 24.60 -8.67
N LEU A 577 -3.04 25.83 -8.28
CA LEU A 577 -1.74 26.14 -7.69
C LEU A 577 -1.54 25.45 -6.33
N ALA A 578 -2.60 25.32 -5.53
CA ALA A 578 -2.54 24.62 -4.26
C ALA A 578 -2.37 23.10 -4.47
N TRP A 579 -3.08 22.54 -5.45
CA TRP A 579 -2.91 21.15 -5.87
C TRP A 579 -1.49 20.86 -6.36
N GLN A 580 -0.96 21.73 -7.22
CA GLN A 580 0.39 21.60 -7.75
C GLN A 580 1.43 21.62 -6.64
N ARG A 581 1.37 22.62 -5.74
CA ARG A 581 2.31 22.71 -4.61
C ARG A 581 2.26 21.46 -3.73
N LYS A 582 1.07 21.03 -3.31
CA LYS A 582 0.93 19.82 -2.48
C LYS A 582 1.53 18.59 -3.16
N ALA A 583 1.26 18.40 -4.45
CA ALA A 583 1.74 17.24 -5.19
C ALA A 583 3.25 17.29 -5.42
N LEU A 584 3.80 18.45 -5.80
CA LEU A 584 5.22 18.61 -6.06
C LEU A 584 6.03 18.52 -4.77
N ASP A 585 5.61 19.19 -3.68
CA ASP A 585 6.28 19.08 -2.39
C ASP A 585 6.40 17.61 -1.96
N ASP A 586 5.36 16.82 -2.15
CA ASP A 586 5.39 15.38 -1.85
C ASP A 586 6.30 14.60 -2.81
N ILE A 587 6.22 14.82 -4.13
CA ILE A 587 7.11 14.17 -5.12
C ILE A 587 8.58 14.49 -4.82
N GLU A 588 8.91 15.74 -4.51
CA GLU A 588 10.26 16.16 -4.12
C GLU A 588 10.74 15.39 -2.88
N HIS A 589 9.91 15.30 -1.84
CA HIS A 589 10.23 14.50 -0.65
C HIS A 589 10.43 13.03 -0.98
N GLN A 590 9.63 12.46 -1.87
CA GLN A 590 9.78 11.06 -2.29
C GLN A 590 11.09 10.84 -3.04
N LEU A 591 11.48 11.75 -3.94
CA LEU A 591 12.75 11.66 -4.64
C LEU A 591 13.94 11.75 -3.67
N ASP A 592 13.86 12.59 -2.63
CA ASP A 592 14.91 12.69 -1.60
C ASP A 592 14.95 11.47 -0.66
N ALA A 593 13.77 10.93 -0.31
CA ALA A 593 13.66 9.85 0.66
C ALA A 593 13.90 8.46 0.05
N TYR A 594 13.46 8.22 -1.19
CA TYR A 594 13.41 6.89 -1.81
C TYR A 594 14.45 6.66 -2.89
N CYS A 595 14.97 7.71 -3.54
CA CYS A 595 16.07 7.55 -4.48
C CYS A 595 17.41 7.51 -3.74
N GLY A 596 18.02 6.33 -3.69
CA GLY A 596 19.36 6.14 -3.16
C GLY A 596 20.46 6.91 -3.90
N ARG A 597 21.66 6.96 -3.30
CA ARG A 597 22.88 7.48 -3.92
C ARG A 597 23.26 6.67 -5.15
N SER A 598 23.03 5.36 -5.12
CA SER A 598 23.21 4.48 -6.28
C SER A 598 22.14 4.68 -7.37
N GLY A 599 21.04 5.39 -7.07
CA GLY A 599 19.85 5.47 -7.89
C GLY A 599 18.82 4.37 -7.60
N ALA A 600 19.14 3.38 -6.76
CA ALA A 600 18.16 2.38 -6.35
C ALA A 600 16.96 3.04 -5.67
N TRP A 601 15.77 2.67 -6.11
CA TRP A 601 14.51 3.08 -5.48
C TRP A 601 14.22 2.17 -4.27
N GLU A 602 13.52 2.71 -3.28
CA GLU A 602 13.22 2.02 -2.01
C GLU A 602 12.39 0.74 -2.17
N GLU A 603 11.60 0.62 -3.25
CA GLU A 603 10.76 -0.54 -3.52
C GLU A 603 11.42 -1.52 -4.52
N SER A 604 11.04 -2.80 -4.43
CA SER A 604 11.49 -3.85 -5.36
C SER A 604 11.24 -3.56 -6.84
N ILE A 605 11.92 -4.32 -7.71
CA ILE A 605 12.10 -3.98 -9.13
C ILE A 605 10.80 -3.79 -9.92
N ASN A 606 9.73 -4.53 -9.56
CA ASN A 606 8.45 -4.35 -10.22
C ASN A 606 7.77 -3.03 -9.82
N TYR A 607 7.83 -2.67 -8.54
CA TYR A 607 7.17 -1.46 -8.03
C TYR A 607 7.93 -0.19 -8.38
N THR A 608 9.27 -0.23 -8.44
CA THR A 608 10.03 0.89 -8.98
C THR A 608 9.68 1.17 -10.45
N LEU A 609 9.56 0.15 -11.31
CA LEU A 609 9.11 0.34 -12.70
C LEU A 609 7.67 0.86 -12.77
N TYR A 610 6.81 0.40 -11.86
CA TYR A 610 5.43 0.86 -11.76
C TYR A 610 5.34 2.33 -11.35
N THR A 611 6.13 2.77 -10.36
CA THR A 611 6.22 4.17 -9.96
C THR A 611 6.79 5.05 -11.07
N LEU A 612 7.82 4.57 -11.78
CA LEU A 612 8.36 5.26 -12.96
C LEU A 612 7.30 5.47 -14.04
N SER A 613 6.40 4.50 -14.26
CA SER A 613 5.32 4.62 -15.24
C SER A 613 4.43 5.84 -14.99
N TYR A 614 4.16 6.17 -13.72
CA TYR A 614 3.31 7.29 -13.32
C TYR A 614 4.02 8.62 -13.48
N PHE A 615 5.30 8.63 -13.08
CA PHE A 615 6.14 9.81 -13.11
C PHE A 615 6.47 10.20 -14.54
N VAL A 616 6.85 9.27 -15.43
CA VAL A 616 7.14 9.60 -16.84
C VAL A 616 5.95 10.29 -17.52
N ILE A 617 4.73 9.77 -17.32
CA ILE A 617 3.50 10.39 -17.86
C ILE A 617 3.33 11.82 -17.33
N THR A 618 3.45 11.98 -16.01
CA THR A 618 3.17 13.23 -15.31
C THR A 618 4.24 14.28 -15.59
N PHE A 619 5.52 13.88 -15.59
CA PHE A 619 6.68 14.73 -15.83
C PHE A 619 6.66 15.32 -17.23
N ARG A 620 6.20 14.57 -18.24
CA ARG A 620 6.01 15.10 -19.59
C ARG A 620 5.02 16.26 -19.60
N VAL A 621 3.88 16.10 -18.93
CA VAL A 621 2.88 17.17 -18.82
C VAL A 621 3.41 18.36 -18.05
N LEU A 622 4.10 18.14 -16.93
CA LEU A 622 4.71 19.21 -16.14
C LEU A 622 5.75 20.01 -16.93
N LYS A 623 6.60 19.33 -17.72
CA LYS A 623 7.59 19.98 -18.59
C LYS A 623 6.93 20.91 -19.60
N HIS A 624 5.92 20.44 -20.32
CA HIS A 624 5.30 21.20 -21.40
C HIS A 624 4.23 22.21 -20.95
N ARG A 625 3.51 21.96 -19.84
CA ARG A 625 2.44 22.83 -19.34
C ARG A 625 2.88 23.80 -18.24
N ALA A 626 3.84 23.38 -17.42
CA ALA A 626 4.29 24.12 -16.23
C ALA A 626 5.78 24.52 -16.29
N GLY A 627 6.55 24.04 -17.27
CA GLY A 627 7.98 24.36 -17.40
C GLY A 627 8.87 23.65 -16.38
N ILE A 628 8.39 22.56 -15.75
CA ILE A 628 9.13 21.82 -14.71
C ILE A 628 9.68 20.53 -15.33
N ASP A 629 11.00 20.45 -15.50
CA ASP A 629 11.65 19.37 -16.23
C ASP A 629 12.34 18.35 -15.32
N TYR A 630 11.60 17.30 -14.95
CA TYR A 630 12.13 16.16 -14.18
C TYR A 630 12.97 15.18 -15.00
N PHE A 631 13.01 15.28 -16.34
CA PHE A 631 13.90 14.43 -17.16
C PHE A 631 15.37 14.87 -17.03
N HIS A 632 15.59 16.12 -16.60
CA HIS A 632 16.89 16.67 -16.25
C HIS A 632 17.19 16.68 -14.74
N ASP A 633 16.27 16.21 -13.90
CA ASP A 633 16.51 16.08 -12.45
C ASP A 633 17.57 15.00 -12.17
N GLU A 634 18.57 15.34 -11.35
CA GLU A 634 19.69 14.43 -11.08
C GLU A 634 19.24 13.13 -10.38
N ARG A 635 18.27 13.19 -9.46
CA ARG A 635 17.77 12.01 -8.73
C ARG A 635 17.04 11.08 -9.70
N VAL A 636 16.15 11.62 -10.53
CA VAL A 636 15.40 10.84 -11.53
C VAL A 636 16.35 10.22 -12.56
N ARG A 637 17.35 10.97 -13.04
CA ARG A 637 18.35 10.44 -13.99
C ARG A 637 19.21 9.33 -13.36
N ARG A 638 19.64 9.49 -12.11
CA ARG A 638 20.36 8.41 -11.37
C ARG A 638 19.48 7.17 -11.23
N TRP A 639 18.19 7.36 -10.95
CA TRP A 639 17.24 6.26 -10.83
C TRP A 639 17.06 5.48 -12.14
N VAL A 640 16.82 6.17 -13.26
CA VAL A 640 16.73 5.56 -14.59
C VAL A 640 18.06 4.88 -14.97
N ALA A 641 19.21 5.50 -14.65
CA ALA A 641 20.51 4.90 -14.89
C ALA A 641 20.73 3.63 -14.06
N TRP A 642 20.24 3.58 -12.81
CA TRP A 642 20.27 2.36 -11.99
C TRP A 642 19.45 1.22 -12.62
N LEU A 643 18.25 1.49 -13.14
CA LEU A 643 17.45 0.49 -13.84
C LEU A 643 18.20 -0.13 -15.03
N CYS A 644 18.99 0.68 -15.75
CA CYS A 644 19.82 0.20 -16.85
C CYS A 644 21.00 -0.66 -16.36
N ARG A 645 21.64 -0.30 -15.23
CA ARG A 645 22.78 -1.05 -14.66
C ARG A 645 22.37 -2.35 -13.94
N PHE A 646 21.20 -2.35 -13.31
CA PHE A 646 20.64 -3.51 -12.59
C PHE A 646 19.99 -4.53 -13.53
N PHE A 647 19.96 -4.26 -14.84
CA PHE A 647 19.44 -5.19 -15.83
C PHE A 647 20.23 -6.50 -15.85
N GLY A 648 19.50 -7.61 -15.84
CA GLY A 648 20.06 -8.95 -15.72
C GLY A 648 20.33 -9.63 -17.07
N PRO A 649 20.95 -10.83 -17.04
CA PRO A 649 21.17 -11.65 -18.22
C PRO A 649 19.87 -12.18 -18.85
N ASN A 650 20.00 -12.87 -19.99
CA ASN A 650 18.89 -13.68 -20.54
C ASN A 650 18.56 -14.83 -19.59
N ASP A 651 17.31 -14.91 -19.15
CA ASP A 651 16.81 -16.00 -18.34
C ASP A 651 16.31 -17.14 -19.23
N LYS A 652 17.11 -18.20 -19.35
CA LYS A 652 16.82 -19.39 -20.18
C LYS A 652 15.51 -20.11 -19.82
N ARG A 653 14.94 -19.89 -18.63
CA ARG A 653 13.61 -20.44 -18.26
C ARG A 653 12.50 -19.80 -19.08
N PHE A 654 12.70 -18.55 -19.51
CA PHE A 654 11.73 -17.74 -20.23
C PHE A 654 12.18 -17.36 -21.64
N ASP A 655 13.47 -17.53 -21.95
CA ASP A 655 14.13 -16.99 -23.14
C ASP A 655 13.92 -15.46 -23.27
N ALA A 656 14.14 -14.75 -22.16
CA ALA A 656 13.89 -13.32 -22.05
C ALA A 656 14.97 -12.62 -21.23
N TYR A 657 15.41 -11.44 -21.68
CA TYR A 657 16.24 -10.55 -20.87
C TYR A 657 15.39 -9.86 -19.81
N THR A 658 15.72 -10.01 -18.54
CA THR A 658 14.88 -9.55 -17.44
C THR A 658 15.72 -8.92 -16.34
N TRP A 659 15.08 -8.09 -15.52
CA TRP A 659 15.65 -7.79 -14.22
C TRP A 659 15.60 -9.02 -13.29
N PRO A 660 16.57 -9.17 -12.38
CA PRO A 660 16.58 -10.23 -11.38
C PRO A 660 15.35 -10.18 -10.45
N PRO A 661 14.79 -11.33 -10.03
CA PRO A 661 13.59 -11.40 -9.20
C PRO A 661 13.89 -11.15 -7.72
N VAL A 662 14.17 -9.90 -7.36
CA VAL A 662 14.47 -9.54 -5.96
C VAL A 662 13.26 -8.85 -5.34
N GLY A 663 12.85 -9.32 -4.16
CA GLY A 663 11.60 -8.92 -3.53
C GLY A 663 10.37 -9.31 -4.35
N ASN A 664 9.28 -8.56 -4.15
CA ASN A 664 8.02 -8.74 -4.85
C ASN A 664 8.10 -8.36 -6.35
N ALA A 665 8.66 -9.27 -7.14
CA ALA A 665 8.90 -9.12 -8.57
C ALA A 665 8.01 -10.06 -9.41
N VAL A 666 8.01 -9.85 -10.73
CA VAL A 666 7.44 -10.81 -11.71
C VAL A 666 8.53 -11.31 -12.63
N LEU A 667 8.42 -12.57 -13.07
CA LEU A 667 9.28 -13.13 -14.11
C LEU A 667 8.49 -13.62 -15.34
N PRO A 668 8.94 -13.28 -16.57
CA PRO A 668 9.97 -12.28 -16.86
C PRO A 668 9.47 -10.86 -16.50
N CYS A 669 10.36 -10.01 -16.02
CA CYS A 669 10.06 -8.62 -15.66
C CYS A 669 10.15 -7.72 -16.90
N GLY A 670 9.01 -7.20 -17.35
CA GLY A 670 8.91 -6.16 -18.38
C GLY A 670 9.07 -4.76 -17.80
N GLY A 671 8.72 -3.70 -18.55
CA GLY A 671 8.76 -2.31 -18.07
C GLY A 671 9.73 -1.39 -18.81
N SER A 672 10.54 -1.93 -19.74
CA SER A 672 11.43 -1.11 -20.57
C SER A 672 10.71 -0.14 -21.52
N GLU A 673 9.39 -0.27 -21.71
CA GLU A 673 8.59 0.74 -22.39
C GLU A 673 8.62 2.11 -21.67
N HIS A 674 8.77 2.11 -20.34
CA HIS A 674 8.87 3.35 -19.56
C HIS A 674 10.25 4.01 -19.74
N LEU A 675 11.30 3.19 -19.87
CA LEU A 675 12.65 3.66 -20.22
C LEU A 675 12.68 4.22 -21.64
N LEU A 676 12.03 3.54 -22.60
CA LEU A 676 11.89 4.03 -23.97
C LEU A 676 11.15 5.37 -24.01
N ALA A 677 10.06 5.51 -23.25
CA ALA A 677 9.33 6.76 -23.14
C ALA A 677 10.21 7.87 -22.54
N PHE A 678 10.93 7.59 -21.44
CA PHE A 678 11.88 8.54 -20.82
C PHE A 678 12.97 9.00 -21.80
N ALA A 679 13.51 8.07 -22.60
CA ALA A 679 14.50 8.35 -23.64
C ALA A 679 13.99 9.32 -24.73
N GLY A 680 12.67 9.41 -24.93
CA GLY A 680 12.05 10.35 -25.87
C GLY A 680 12.14 11.81 -25.47
N GLU A 681 12.46 12.09 -24.19
CA GLU A 681 12.59 13.45 -23.63
C GLU A 681 14.03 13.89 -23.44
N LEU A 682 14.99 12.99 -23.72
CA LEU A 682 16.42 13.25 -23.66
C LEU A 682 16.95 13.66 -25.04
N ALA A 683 18.04 14.44 -25.04
CA ALA A 683 18.76 14.79 -26.26
C ALA A 683 19.34 13.54 -26.95
N ASP A 684 19.49 13.60 -28.28
CA ASP A 684 19.97 12.46 -29.08
C ASP A 684 21.39 12.01 -28.71
N ASP A 685 22.21 12.91 -28.17
CA ASP A 685 23.58 12.68 -27.72
C ASP A 685 23.71 12.35 -26.22
N ASP A 686 22.59 12.28 -25.47
CA ASP A 686 22.60 11.91 -24.06
C ASP A 686 22.94 10.42 -23.87
N PRO A 687 24.03 10.06 -23.16
CA PRO A 687 24.40 8.66 -22.95
C PRO A 687 23.32 7.82 -22.26
N LEU A 688 22.50 8.43 -21.39
CA LEU A 688 21.41 7.72 -20.71
C LEU A 688 20.30 7.32 -21.69
N ARG A 689 20.12 8.08 -22.77
CA ARG A 689 19.18 7.76 -23.84
C ARG A 689 19.57 6.47 -24.54
N ASP A 690 20.85 6.32 -24.88
CA ASP A 690 21.37 5.12 -25.54
C ASP A 690 21.24 3.87 -24.66
N ASP A 691 21.46 3.98 -23.35
CA ASP A 691 21.21 2.89 -22.41
C ASP A 691 19.74 2.47 -22.39
N CYS A 692 18.82 3.43 -22.25
CA CYS A 692 17.38 3.15 -22.22
C CYS A 692 16.93 2.45 -23.51
N LEU A 693 17.41 2.91 -24.67
CA LEU A 693 17.15 2.29 -25.97
C LEU A 693 17.71 0.87 -26.06
N ALA A 694 18.93 0.64 -25.55
CA ALA A 694 19.56 -0.68 -25.57
C ALA A 694 18.79 -1.69 -24.72
N ILE A 695 18.28 -1.28 -23.55
CA ILE A 695 17.46 -2.13 -22.68
C ILE A 695 16.13 -2.47 -23.36
N TYR A 696 15.45 -1.47 -23.93
CA TYR A 696 14.20 -1.68 -24.68
C TYR A 696 14.39 -2.70 -25.82
N GLN A 697 15.42 -2.52 -26.64
CA GLN A 697 15.69 -3.42 -27.79
C GLN A 697 15.97 -4.87 -27.36
N ARG A 698 16.41 -5.11 -26.12
CA ARG A 698 16.59 -6.46 -25.58
C ARG A 698 15.28 -7.11 -25.14
N GLN A 699 14.27 -6.30 -24.81
CA GLN A 699 12.98 -6.79 -24.33
C GLN A 699 11.85 -6.74 -25.36
N GLU A 700 12.00 -5.95 -26.45
CA GLU A 700 10.91 -5.61 -27.37
C GLU A 700 10.10 -6.81 -27.88
N ALA A 701 10.74 -7.97 -28.07
CA ALA A 701 10.11 -9.18 -28.60
C ALA A 701 9.12 -9.82 -27.61
N PHE A 702 9.32 -9.69 -26.30
CA PHE A 702 8.48 -10.31 -25.28
C PHE A 702 7.60 -9.31 -24.51
N LEU A 703 7.85 -8.00 -24.66
CA LEU A 703 7.02 -6.96 -24.03
C LEU A 703 5.54 -7.14 -24.38
N THR A 704 4.70 -6.98 -23.37
CA THR A 704 3.24 -6.99 -23.50
C THR A 704 2.72 -5.77 -22.77
N LEU A 705 2.12 -4.85 -23.52
CA LEU A 705 1.72 -3.55 -23.00
C LEU A 705 0.42 -3.68 -22.20
N GLY A 706 0.43 -3.21 -20.95
CA GLY A 706 -0.74 -3.08 -20.10
C GLY A 706 -1.15 -1.61 -19.90
N GLU A 707 -2.34 -1.40 -19.34
CA GLU A 707 -2.80 -0.10 -18.82
C GLU A 707 -2.57 1.10 -19.78
N HIS A 708 -1.66 2.01 -19.42
CA HIS A 708 -1.40 3.28 -20.13
C HIS A 708 -0.30 3.16 -21.20
N SER A 709 0.46 2.06 -21.20
CA SER A 709 1.66 1.91 -22.02
C SER A 709 1.46 2.10 -23.53
N PRO A 710 0.33 1.69 -24.15
CA PRO A 710 0.13 1.89 -25.60
C PRO A 710 0.12 3.37 -26.02
N HIS A 711 -0.69 4.21 -25.36
CA HIS A 711 -0.73 5.64 -25.71
C HIS A 711 0.49 6.40 -25.20
N LEU A 712 1.13 5.94 -24.11
CA LEU A 712 2.44 6.44 -23.69
C LEU A 712 3.47 6.32 -24.81
N LEU A 713 3.70 5.11 -25.30
CA LEU A 713 4.67 4.88 -26.37
C LEU A 713 4.29 5.63 -27.65
N ALA A 714 3.02 5.60 -28.04
CA ALA A 714 2.54 6.31 -29.22
C ALA A 714 2.72 7.83 -29.13
N ALA A 715 2.63 8.42 -27.94
CA ALA A 715 2.79 9.86 -27.74
C ALA A 715 4.27 10.30 -27.71
N MET A 716 5.15 9.55 -27.04
CA MET A 716 6.48 10.05 -26.68
C MET A 716 7.68 9.19 -27.07
N ALA A 717 7.49 7.91 -27.42
CA ALA A 717 8.63 7.04 -27.67
C ALA A 717 9.47 7.51 -28.88
N PRO A 718 10.81 7.51 -28.78
CA PRO A 718 11.65 7.57 -29.97
C PRO A 718 11.50 6.25 -30.76
N ILE A 719 11.63 6.33 -32.08
CA ILE A 719 11.73 5.13 -32.93
C ILE A 719 13.22 4.80 -33.03
N PRO A 720 13.69 3.64 -32.51
CA PRO A 720 15.08 3.27 -32.66
C PRO A 720 15.43 3.10 -34.13
N ASP A 721 16.39 3.88 -34.61
CA ASP A 721 16.91 3.91 -35.98
C ASP A 721 17.97 2.83 -36.23
N ARG A 722 18.65 2.39 -35.17
CA ARG A 722 19.71 1.38 -35.19
C ARG A 722 19.77 0.60 -33.86
N PRO A 723 20.36 -0.60 -33.85
CA PRO A 723 20.69 -1.31 -32.62
C PRO A 723 21.64 -0.49 -31.74
N ARG A 724 21.34 -0.40 -30.44
CA ARG A 724 22.15 0.25 -29.41
C ARG A 724 22.78 -0.84 -28.54
N PRO A 725 24.12 -0.92 -28.46
CA PRO A 725 24.79 -1.90 -27.62
C PRO A 725 24.66 -1.49 -26.15
N LEU A 726 24.46 -2.47 -25.27
CA LEU A 726 24.59 -2.25 -23.83
C LEU A 726 26.05 -1.92 -23.49
N ARG A 727 26.25 -1.01 -22.54
CA ARG A 727 27.57 -0.73 -22.01
C ARG A 727 28.04 -1.90 -21.13
N PRO A 728 29.27 -2.41 -21.28
CA PRO A 728 29.82 -3.40 -20.37
C PRO A 728 29.85 -2.87 -18.93
N LEU A 729 29.50 -3.72 -17.97
CA LEU A 729 29.40 -3.38 -16.56
C LEU A 729 30.34 -4.30 -15.78
N ALA A 730 30.90 -3.77 -14.70
CA ALA A 730 31.68 -4.51 -13.73
C ALA A 730 30.83 -4.81 -12.49
N SER A 731 31.44 -5.50 -11.51
CA SER A 731 30.85 -5.65 -10.18
C SER A 731 30.71 -4.28 -9.51
N GLU A 732 29.62 -4.07 -8.77
CA GLU A 732 29.33 -2.79 -8.13
C GLU A 732 28.53 -2.95 -6.83
N VAL A 733 28.73 -2.00 -5.93
CA VAL A 733 27.92 -1.85 -4.70
C VAL A 733 26.79 -0.87 -4.97
N MET A 734 25.57 -1.28 -4.64
CA MET A 734 24.38 -0.44 -4.58
C MET A 734 23.96 -0.37 -3.12
N GLU A 735 24.56 0.56 -2.35
CA GLU A 735 24.50 0.59 -0.86
C GLU A 735 23.09 0.40 -0.28
N GLU A 736 22.07 0.87 -0.98
CA GLU A 736 20.68 0.76 -0.54
C GLU A 736 20.08 -0.64 -0.73
N VAL A 737 20.44 -1.37 -1.80
CA VAL A 737 19.74 -2.60 -2.18
C VAL A 737 20.62 -3.85 -2.17
N GLY A 738 21.89 -3.77 -2.55
CA GLY A 738 22.74 -4.95 -2.62
C GLY A 738 24.03 -4.80 -3.38
N VAL A 739 24.62 -5.94 -3.74
CA VAL A 739 25.88 -6.02 -4.47
C VAL A 739 25.69 -6.86 -5.72
N ALA A 740 26.09 -6.31 -6.87
CA ALA A 740 26.17 -7.03 -8.13
C ALA A 740 27.60 -7.51 -8.38
N LEU A 741 27.80 -8.80 -8.56
CA LEU A 741 29.08 -9.43 -8.86
C LEU A 741 29.02 -9.98 -10.29
N ARG A 742 29.92 -9.52 -11.15
CA ARG A 742 29.89 -9.80 -12.60
C ARG A 742 31.19 -10.39 -13.12
N HIS A 743 31.05 -11.28 -14.09
CA HIS A 743 32.12 -11.74 -14.95
C HIS A 743 31.62 -11.83 -16.38
N ARG A 744 32.36 -11.21 -17.31
CA ARG A 744 32.06 -11.20 -18.76
C ARG A 744 30.64 -10.72 -19.09
N HIS A 745 30.23 -9.56 -18.54
CA HIS A 745 28.93 -8.93 -18.86
C HIS A 745 28.69 -8.88 -20.39
N LEU A 746 27.48 -9.22 -20.83
CA LEU A 746 27.04 -9.28 -22.24
C LEU A 746 27.56 -10.47 -23.05
N ALA A 747 28.45 -11.29 -22.51
CA ALA A 747 28.84 -12.53 -23.16
C ALA A 747 27.75 -13.62 -22.95
N PRO A 748 27.60 -14.59 -23.87
CA PRO A 748 26.67 -15.71 -23.69
C PRO A 748 26.92 -16.54 -22.43
N ASP A 749 28.15 -16.50 -21.92
CA ASP A 749 28.64 -17.16 -20.71
C ASP A 749 28.81 -16.18 -19.53
N GLU A 750 28.05 -15.08 -19.50
CA GLU A 750 28.06 -14.13 -18.38
C GLU A 750 27.71 -14.83 -17.05
N SER A 751 28.52 -14.59 -16.02
CA SER A 751 28.11 -14.86 -14.64
C SER A 751 27.69 -13.56 -13.95
N TYR A 752 26.45 -13.52 -13.46
CA TYR A 752 25.86 -12.44 -12.69
C TYR A 752 25.32 -12.99 -11.37
N LEU A 753 25.92 -12.58 -10.26
CA LEU A 753 25.43 -12.87 -8.91
C LEU A 753 24.96 -11.56 -8.27
N PHE A 754 23.72 -11.52 -7.80
CA PHE A 754 23.22 -10.40 -7.01
C PHE A 754 22.93 -10.84 -5.59
N GLN A 755 23.55 -10.17 -4.61
CA GLN A 755 23.31 -10.41 -3.19
C GLN A 755 22.48 -9.25 -2.63
N LYS A 756 21.27 -9.55 -2.14
CA LYS A 756 20.41 -8.58 -1.45
C LYS A 756 21.04 -8.27 -0.09
N ILE A 757 21.46 -7.03 0.11
CA ILE A 757 21.94 -6.53 1.39
C ILE A 757 21.86 -5.00 1.38
N GLY A 758 21.15 -4.40 2.33
CA GLY A 758 21.05 -2.95 2.40
C GLY A 758 19.69 -2.48 2.89
N PHE A 759 19.55 -1.18 3.04
CA PHE A 759 18.44 -0.55 3.75
C PHE A 759 17.07 -0.64 3.06
N ALA A 760 17.01 -0.81 1.73
CA ALA A 760 15.76 -0.84 0.98
C ALA A 760 14.83 -1.93 1.51
N LYS A 761 13.59 -1.56 1.88
CA LYS A 761 12.72 -2.45 2.65
C LYS A 761 11.30 -2.65 2.15
N ASP A 762 10.74 -1.73 1.38
CA ASP A 762 9.37 -1.85 0.92
C ASP A 762 9.25 -2.85 -0.23
N HIS A 763 8.25 -3.75 -0.16
CA HIS A 763 8.05 -4.82 -1.15
C HIS A 763 9.26 -5.76 -1.36
N TYR A 764 10.09 -5.91 -0.33
CA TYR A 764 11.09 -6.96 -0.24
C TYR A 764 10.59 -8.11 0.63
N GLU A 765 11.08 -9.32 0.35
CA GLU A 765 10.62 -10.55 0.99
C GLU A 765 11.50 -10.86 2.22
N TYR A 766 11.50 -12.10 2.71
CA TYR A 766 12.43 -12.55 3.76
C TYR A 766 13.80 -12.85 3.13
N ASP A 767 14.29 -11.98 2.24
CA ASP A 767 15.41 -12.20 1.32
C ASP A 767 16.69 -11.47 1.74
N GLU A 768 16.73 -10.86 2.92
CA GLU A 768 17.91 -10.11 3.38
C GLU A 768 19.11 -11.05 3.61
N SER A 769 20.21 -10.78 2.90
CA SER A 769 21.40 -11.62 2.69
C SER A 769 21.27 -12.75 1.65
N ALA A 770 20.11 -12.94 1.01
CA ALA A 770 19.93 -13.91 -0.07
C ALA A 770 20.74 -13.53 -1.30
N PHE A 771 20.97 -14.50 -2.19
CA PHE A 771 21.58 -14.25 -3.48
C PHE A 771 20.85 -14.94 -4.63
N ASN A 772 20.95 -14.32 -5.80
CA ASN A 772 20.55 -14.83 -7.09
C ASN A 772 21.81 -15.03 -7.94
N TRP A 773 21.97 -16.17 -8.59
CA TRP A 773 23.16 -16.49 -9.38
C TRP A 773 22.79 -17.05 -10.75
N TYR A 774 22.99 -16.21 -11.76
CA TYR A 774 23.17 -16.64 -13.14
C TYR A 774 24.64 -17.04 -13.29
N ALA A 775 24.92 -18.34 -13.39
CA ALA A 775 26.27 -18.85 -13.59
C ALA A 775 26.47 -19.19 -15.08
N LYS A 776 27.48 -18.61 -15.73
CA LYS A 776 27.85 -18.94 -17.12
C LYS A 776 26.65 -18.89 -18.09
N GLY A 777 25.80 -17.87 -17.93
CA GLY A 777 24.58 -17.66 -18.69
C GLY A 777 23.42 -18.60 -18.35
N VAL A 778 23.45 -19.28 -17.20
CA VAL A 778 22.39 -20.19 -16.72
C VAL A 778 21.81 -19.68 -15.40
N PRO A 779 20.48 -19.51 -15.25
CA PRO A 779 19.85 -19.24 -13.96
C PRO A 779 20.03 -20.47 -13.05
N LEU A 780 21.12 -20.52 -12.27
CA LEU A 780 21.52 -21.71 -11.53
C LEU A 780 20.81 -21.76 -10.17
N SER A 781 20.94 -20.70 -9.38
CA SER A 781 20.34 -20.60 -8.05
C SER A 781 19.61 -19.26 -7.95
N MET A 782 18.29 -19.30 -7.89
CA MET A 782 17.45 -18.12 -8.08
C MET A 782 16.39 -18.01 -6.99
N ASP A 783 16.03 -16.78 -6.62
CA ASP A 783 14.73 -16.48 -6.02
C ASP A 783 13.62 -16.59 -7.08
N TYR A 784 12.38 -16.47 -6.60
CA TYR A 784 11.17 -16.59 -7.41
C TYR A 784 10.54 -15.22 -7.65
N GLY A 785 10.05 -14.97 -8.87
CA GLY A 785 9.31 -13.75 -9.20
C GLY A 785 7.79 -13.96 -9.09
N THR A 786 7.25 -13.78 -7.89
CA THR A 786 5.79 -13.78 -7.62
C THR A 786 5.41 -12.94 -6.37
N TYR A 787 4.13 -12.94 -6.00
CA TYR A 787 3.57 -12.25 -4.82
C TYR A 787 2.81 -13.20 -3.89
N THR A 788 3.15 -14.49 -3.92
CA THR A 788 2.39 -15.50 -3.20
C THR A 788 3.02 -15.82 -1.85
N GLY A 789 2.19 -16.10 -0.85
CA GLY A 789 2.64 -16.27 0.53
C GLY A 789 3.65 -17.41 0.73
N ASP A 790 3.61 -18.43 -0.14
CA ASP A 790 4.55 -19.55 -0.18
C ASP A 790 5.98 -19.15 -0.57
N ILE A 791 6.15 -18.02 -1.26
CA ILE A 791 7.45 -17.50 -1.67
C ILE A 791 7.94 -16.37 -0.75
N SER A 792 7.02 -15.66 -0.08
CA SER A 792 7.38 -14.57 0.83
C SER A 792 8.10 -14.99 2.12
N VAL A 793 8.58 -16.23 2.25
CA VAL A 793 9.14 -16.80 3.49
C VAL A 793 10.63 -17.10 3.35
N GLY A 794 11.39 -17.08 4.46
CA GLY A 794 12.83 -17.34 4.45
C GLY A 794 13.22 -18.68 3.80
N ALA A 795 12.34 -19.68 3.89
CA ALA A 795 12.49 -20.99 3.28
C ALA A 795 12.62 -20.96 1.74
N ALA A 796 12.11 -19.92 1.09
CA ALA A 796 12.10 -19.76 -0.37
C ALA A 796 13.33 -19.03 -0.92
N HIS A 797 14.30 -18.68 -0.07
CA HIS A 797 15.46 -17.86 -0.43
C HIS A 797 16.81 -18.53 -0.14
N ASN A 798 17.86 -18.14 -0.86
CA ASN A 798 19.22 -18.70 -0.72
C ASN A 798 20.01 -18.10 0.47
N LEU A 799 19.60 -18.41 1.71
CA LEU A 799 20.14 -17.82 2.94
C LEU A 799 20.13 -18.76 4.15
N ILE A 800 20.70 -18.30 5.27
CA ILE A 800 20.42 -18.89 6.59
C ILE A 800 19.12 -18.32 7.14
N GLU A 801 18.13 -19.17 7.28
CA GLU A 801 16.82 -18.86 7.84
C GLU A 801 16.83 -19.07 9.36
N ILE A 802 16.19 -18.13 10.06
CA ILE A 802 15.93 -18.19 11.50
C ILE A 802 14.40 -18.02 11.66
N PRO A 803 13.71 -18.94 12.37
CA PRO A 803 12.29 -18.81 12.64
C PRO A 803 11.94 -17.48 13.29
N ASP A 804 10.79 -16.92 12.92
CA ASP A 804 10.25 -15.67 13.50
C ASP A 804 11.12 -14.42 13.31
N LEU A 805 12.15 -14.49 12.44
CA LEU A 805 12.93 -13.32 12.06
C LEU A 805 12.02 -12.24 11.49
N ASP A 806 12.24 -10.98 11.90
CA ASP A 806 11.53 -9.84 11.33
C ASP A 806 12.07 -9.54 9.93
N PRO A 807 11.26 -9.70 8.86
CA PRO A 807 11.70 -9.49 7.48
C PRO A 807 11.97 -8.04 7.13
N LEU A 808 11.89 -7.13 8.09
CA LEU A 808 12.04 -5.69 7.89
C LEU A 808 13.34 -5.15 8.44
N ARG A 809 14.01 -5.93 9.28
CA ARG A 809 15.36 -5.60 9.71
C ARG A 809 16.30 -5.81 8.54
N ARG A 810 17.17 -4.84 8.34
CA ARG A 810 18.05 -4.75 7.19
C ARG A 810 19.47 -4.91 7.63
N GLY A 811 20.26 -5.54 6.78
CA GLY A 811 21.68 -5.73 7.00
C GLY A 811 22.47 -4.63 6.34
N TYR A 812 23.78 -4.71 6.48
CA TYR A 812 24.70 -3.81 5.81
C TYR A 812 25.90 -4.57 5.28
N LEU A 813 26.50 -4.01 4.23
CA LEU A 813 27.76 -4.46 3.68
C LEU A 813 28.90 -3.87 4.50
N ALA A 814 29.50 -4.67 5.36
CA ALA A 814 30.62 -4.27 6.22
C ALA A 814 31.94 -4.12 5.44
N ASN A 815 32.18 -4.97 4.44
CA ASN A 815 33.37 -4.90 3.60
C ASN A 815 33.12 -5.52 2.22
N HIS A 816 33.91 -5.14 1.22
CA HIS A 816 33.89 -5.74 -0.11
C HIS A 816 35.23 -5.58 -0.83
N LEU A 817 35.47 -6.42 -1.83
CA LEU A 817 36.61 -6.30 -2.75
C LEU A 817 36.21 -6.85 -4.12
N PHE A 818 36.47 -6.09 -5.18
CA PHE A 818 36.25 -6.57 -6.55
C PHE A 818 37.56 -6.67 -7.32
N THR A 819 37.79 -7.82 -7.94
CA THR A 819 38.99 -8.09 -8.75
C THR A 819 38.62 -8.88 -10.01
N PRO A 820 39.50 -8.96 -11.03
CA PRO A 820 39.28 -9.76 -12.22
C PRO A 820 39.11 -11.26 -11.94
N ALA A 821 39.81 -11.80 -10.94
CA ALA A 821 39.75 -13.23 -10.59
C ALA A 821 38.68 -13.55 -9.54
N LEU A 822 38.36 -12.58 -8.67
CA LEU A 822 37.59 -12.83 -7.46
C LEU A 822 36.85 -11.59 -6.97
N ASP A 823 35.60 -11.77 -6.55
CA ASP A 823 34.86 -10.76 -5.79
C ASP A 823 34.59 -11.27 -4.37
N TYR A 824 34.55 -10.37 -3.40
CA TYR A 824 34.33 -10.65 -2.00
C TYR A 824 33.34 -9.66 -1.40
N THR A 825 32.48 -10.16 -0.52
CA THR A 825 31.56 -9.37 0.31
C THR A 825 31.54 -9.89 1.74
N HIS A 826 31.37 -8.97 2.68
CA HIS A 826 31.13 -9.24 4.09
C HIS A 826 29.86 -8.51 4.50
N CYS A 827 28.82 -9.27 4.81
CA CYS A 827 27.52 -8.77 5.20
C CYS A 827 27.26 -9.09 6.67
N GLU A 828 26.70 -8.14 7.38
CA GLU A 828 26.29 -8.30 8.76
C GLU A 828 24.82 -7.90 8.92
N LEU A 829 24.07 -8.66 9.71
CA LEU A 829 22.64 -8.49 9.92
C LEU A 829 22.28 -8.59 11.40
N PRO A 830 21.82 -7.49 12.03
CA PRO A 830 21.09 -7.58 13.28
C PRO A 830 19.78 -8.35 13.07
N VAL A 831 19.55 -9.37 13.89
CA VAL A 831 18.32 -10.17 13.83
C VAL A 831 17.41 -9.77 14.98
N VAL A 832 16.19 -9.38 14.63
CA VAL A 832 15.09 -9.19 15.58
C VAL A 832 14.10 -10.33 15.36
N LEU A 833 13.63 -10.92 16.46
CA LEU A 833 12.68 -12.02 16.44
C LEU A 833 11.32 -11.52 16.91
N LYS A 834 10.30 -11.73 16.08
CA LYS A 834 8.89 -11.43 16.38
C LYS A 834 8.28 -12.58 17.16
N LEU A 835 8.41 -12.56 18.49
CA LEU A 835 7.93 -13.62 19.38
C LEU A 835 6.41 -13.59 19.61
N LEU A 836 5.61 -13.64 18.55
CA LEU A 836 4.14 -13.63 18.63
C LEU A 836 3.60 -14.81 19.49
N TRP A 837 4.34 -15.92 19.54
CA TRP A 837 4.06 -17.10 20.37
C TRP A 837 4.71 -17.06 21.76
N GLY A 838 5.36 -15.95 22.14
CA GLY A 838 6.15 -15.83 23.38
C GLY A 838 7.47 -16.62 23.38
N ARG A 839 7.77 -17.33 22.30
CA ARG A 839 8.99 -18.11 22.07
C ARG A 839 9.31 -18.17 20.58
N VAL A 840 10.53 -18.59 20.26
CA VAL A 840 10.92 -18.94 18.90
C VAL A 840 10.25 -20.27 18.52
N ARG A 841 9.64 -20.33 17.34
CA ARG A 841 9.03 -21.54 16.79
C ARG A 841 10.08 -22.51 16.25
N SER A 842 9.73 -23.80 16.23
CA SER A 842 10.50 -24.81 15.49
C SER A 842 10.21 -24.73 13.98
N PHE A 843 11.10 -25.27 13.15
CA PHE A 843 10.87 -25.32 11.70
C PHE A 843 9.64 -26.14 11.31
N ALA A 844 9.31 -27.20 12.05
CA ALA A 844 8.07 -27.97 11.82
C ALA A 844 6.82 -27.11 12.03
N GLU A 845 6.85 -26.16 12.97
CA GLU A 845 5.75 -25.22 13.21
C GLU A 845 5.71 -24.10 12.17
N VAL A 846 6.86 -23.65 11.66
CA VAL A 846 6.92 -22.61 10.61
C VAL A 846 6.47 -23.16 9.25
N ASP A 847 6.88 -24.39 8.92
CA ASP A 847 6.58 -25.02 7.63
C ASP A 847 5.17 -25.67 7.60
N GLY A 848 4.56 -25.92 8.77
CA GLY A 848 3.27 -26.61 8.90
C GLY A 848 2.05 -25.75 8.56
N LYS A 849 0.94 -26.38 8.14
CA LYS A 849 -0.34 -25.68 7.87
C LYS A 849 -0.96 -25.04 9.13
N ASP A 850 -0.60 -25.52 10.31
CA ASP A 850 -0.99 -24.95 11.61
C ASP A 850 -0.22 -23.65 11.95
N ALA A 851 0.72 -23.20 11.10
CA ALA A 851 1.39 -21.90 11.21
C ALA A 851 0.44 -20.70 11.09
N THR A 852 -0.82 -20.94 10.71
CA THR A 852 -1.85 -19.91 10.66
C THR A 852 -2.11 -19.32 12.04
N PHE A 853 -2.23 -18.00 12.11
CA PHE A 853 -2.48 -17.28 13.35
C PHE A 853 -3.74 -17.78 14.09
N ASP A 854 -3.53 -18.49 15.20
CA ASP A 854 -4.58 -18.90 16.12
C ASP A 854 -4.61 -17.94 17.31
N ARG A 855 -5.73 -17.22 17.45
CA ARG A 855 -5.91 -16.21 18.50
C ARG A 855 -5.90 -16.78 19.93
N THR A 856 -6.06 -18.08 20.09
CA THR A 856 -6.02 -18.76 21.39
C THR A 856 -4.63 -19.25 21.78
N LYS A 857 -3.70 -19.32 20.82
CA LYS A 857 -2.33 -19.85 21.00
C LYS A 857 -1.23 -18.81 20.81
N THR A 858 -1.57 -17.62 20.32
CA THR A 858 -0.63 -16.53 19.99
C THR A 858 -0.84 -15.40 21.00
N PRO A 859 -0.12 -15.31 22.11
CA PRO A 859 -0.41 -14.32 23.15
C PRO A 859 -0.14 -12.85 22.75
N TYR A 860 0.69 -12.62 21.72
CA TYR A 860 1.10 -11.28 21.29
C TYR A 860 0.77 -11.10 19.80
N PHE A 861 0.00 -10.08 19.45
CA PHE A 861 -0.50 -9.89 18.08
C PHE A 861 0.04 -8.64 17.40
N TYR A 862 0.73 -7.77 18.16
CA TYR A 862 1.20 -6.50 17.65
C TYR A 862 2.59 -6.13 18.20
N ILE A 863 3.38 -5.41 17.40
CA ILE A 863 4.61 -4.76 17.87
C ILE A 863 4.16 -3.55 18.70
N GLY A 864 4.07 -3.70 20.02
CA GLY A 864 3.50 -2.69 20.92
C GLY A 864 2.77 -3.29 22.11
N ASP A 865 2.34 -4.56 22.01
CA ASP A 865 2.10 -5.37 23.20
C ASP A 865 3.45 -5.47 23.96
N ASN A 866 3.46 -5.81 25.26
CA ASN A 866 4.69 -6.16 26.01
C ASN A 866 5.31 -7.47 25.48
N ASN A 867 5.48 -7.58 24.17
CA ASN A 867 5.98 -8.71 23.44
C ASN A 867 7.42 -8.93 23.90
N PRO A 868 7.78 -10.13 24.38
CA PRO A 868 9.15 -10.39 24.75
C PRO A 868 10.04 -10.18 23.52
N VAL A 869 11.02 -9.28 23.65
CA VAL A 869 12.11 -9.20 22.67
C VAL A 869 12.87 -10.52 22.76
N GLY A 870 12.99 -11.23 21.63
CA GLY A 870 13.73 -12.48 21.57
C GLY A 870 15.23 -12.30 21.87
N PRO A 871 15.98 -13.40 21.99
CA PRO A 871 17.42 -13.34 22.23
C PRO A 871 18.11 -12.45 21.20
N LYS A 872 19.09 -11.66 21.66
CA LYS A 872 19.95 -10.87 20.77
C LYS A 872 20.64 -11.82 19.80
N THR A 873 20.27 -11.71 18.53
CA THR A 873 20.76 -12.61 17.48
C THR A 873 21.43 -11.78 16.40
N TRP A 874 22.49 -12.32 15.80
CA TRP A 874 23.22 -11.67 14.72
C TRP A 874 23.61 -12.68 13.65
N LYS A 875 23.47 -12.32 12.38
CA LYS A 875 23.88 -13.14 11.24
C LYS A 875 25.03 -12.46 10.50
N VAL A 876 26.06 -13.23 10.19
CA VAL A 876 27.18 -12.81 9.34
C VAL A 876 27.22 -13.70 8.11
N ARG A 877 27.46 -13.10 6.94
CA ARG A 877 27.73 -13.79 5.68
C ARG A 877 28.98 -13.23 5.02
N LEU A 878 29.97 -14.07 4.77
CA LEU A 878 31.10 -13.79 3.89
C LEU A 878 30.87 -14.58 2.60
N LEU A 879 30.90 -13.90 1.46
CA LEU A 879 30.71 -14.52 0.15
C LEU A 879 31.92 -14.17 -0.72
N LEU A 880 32.56 -15.20 -1.25
CA LEU A 880 33.70 -15.11 -2.16
C LEU A 880 33.32 -15.75 -3.49
N PHE A 881 33.20 -14.94 -4.55
CA PHE A 881 32.90 -15.39 -5.90
C PHE A 881 34.19 -15.49 -6.72
N ALA A 882 34.70 -16.70 -6.92
CA ALA A 882 35.87 -16.98 -7.74
C ALA A 882 35.43 -17.19 -9.19
N LYS A 883 35.80 -16.23 -10.05
CA LYS A 883 35.22 -16.10 -11.39
C LYS A 883 35.81 -17.14 -12.37
N PRO A 884 34.99 -17.75 -13.24
CA PRO A 884 33.52 -17.76 -13.26
C PRO A 884 32.89 -18.92 -12.48
N ASP A 885 33.70 -19.74 -11.80
CA ASP A 885 33.40 -21.14 -11.53
C ASP A 885 32.59 -21.39 -10.25
N TYR A 886 32.88 -20.68 -9.16
CA TYR A 886 32.33 -21.06 -7.87
C TYR A 886 32.19 -19.91 -6.87
N VAL A 887 31.37 -20.16 -5.85
CA VAL A 887 31.18 -19.29 -4.70
C VAL A 887 31.58 -20.05 -3.43
N VAL A 888 32.33 -19.44 -2.52
CA VAL A 888 32.56 -19.95 -1.16
C VAL A 888 31.85 -19.04 -0.17
N LEU A 889 31.03 -19.65 0.67
CA LEU A 889 30.18 -19.00 1.66
C LEU A 889 30.66 -19.39 3.05
N PHE A 890 30.86 -18.40 3.91
CA PHE A 890 30.85 -18.58 5.35
C PHE A 890 29.63 -17.84 5.90
N ASP A 891 28.78 -18.55 6.62
CA ASP A 891 27.71 -17.96 7.39
C ASP A 891 27.92 -18.27 8.88
N ARG A 892 27.54 -17.33 9.74
CA ARG A 892 27.51 -17.54 11.19
C ARG A 892 26.27 -16.92 11.80
N VAL A 893 25.58 -17.72 12.62
CA VAL A 893 24.53 -17.25 13.52
C VAL A 893 25.12 -17.13 14.92
N TYR A 894 25.06 -15.92 15.47
CA TYR A 894 25.35 -15.65 16.88
C TYR A 894 24.02 -15.61 17.62
N GLY A 895 23.81 -16.57 18.52
CA GLY A 895 22.58 -16.71 19.29
C GLY A 895 22.17 -18.17 19.35
N ASP A 896 21.62 -18.59 20.49
CA ASP A 896 21.09 -19.94 20.68
C ASP A 896 19.65 -20.00 20.15
N VAL A 897 19.53 -20.10 18.83
CA VAL A 897 18.25 -20.14 18.11
C VAL A 897 18.31 -21.20 17.00
N PRO A 898 17.18 -21.85 16.67
CA PRO A 898 17.14 -22.73 15.51
C PRO A 898 17.49 -21.96 14.24
N HIS A 899 18.30 -22.58 13.38
CA HIS A 899 18.66 -22.02 12.08
C HIS A 899 18.87 -23.13 11.05
N ARG A 900 18.65 -22.81 9.77
CA ARG A 900 18.92 -23.73 8.65
C ARG A 900 19.45 -22.99 7.44
N TYR A 901 20.33 -23.64 6.68
CA TYR A 901 20.80 -23.11 5.40
C TYR A 901 19.91 -23.61 4.27
N ASN A 902 19.30 -22.69 3.52
CA ASN A 902 18.45 -22.98 2.37
C ASN A 902 19.22 -22.71 1.07
N LEU A 903 19.17 -23.65 0.12
CA LEU A 903 19.68 -23.42 -1.24
C LEU A 903 18.72 -24.01 -2.29
N HIS A 904 18.33 -23.17 -3.23
CA HIS A 904 17.48 -23.50 -4.37
C HIS A 904 18.31 -23.66 -5.64
N ILE A 905 17.95 -24.62 -6.47
CA ILE A 905 18.65 -25.00 -7.71
C ILE A 905 17.65 -25.27 -8.84
N THR A 906 17.92 -24.67 -9.99
CA THR A 906 17.20 -24.96 -11.23
C THR A 906 17.75 -26.25 -11.87
N GLY A 907 17.36 -27.39 -11.31
CA GLY A 907 17.88 -28.71 -11.71
C GLY A 907 17.04 -29.87 -11.19
N GLU A 908 17.58 -31.07 -11.29
CA GLU A 908 17.06 -32.30 -10.67
C GLU A 908 17.21 -32.27 -9.13
N PRO A 909 16.47 -33.11 -8.38
CA PRO A 909 16.59 -33.18 -6.93
C PRO A 909 18.05 -33.37 -6.46
N PRO A 910 18.54 -32.56 -5.50
CA PRO A 910 19.87 -32.73 -4.94
C PRO A 910 20.06 -34.08 -4.25
N ALA A 911 21.23 -34.68 -4.43
CA ALA A 911 21.64 -35.91 -3.75
C ALA A 911 22.90 -35.65 -2.92
N ARG A 912 22.89 -36.13 -1.67
CA ARG A 912 24.03 -36.02 -0.74
C ARG A 912 24.87 -37.30 -0.74
N ASP A 913 26.18 -37.13 -0.74
CA ASP A 913 27.19 -38.16 -0.55
C ASP A 913 28.27 -37.62 0.41
N GLY A 914 28.15 -37.99 1.69
CA GLY A 914 28.96 -37.43 2.76
C GLY A 914 28.84 -35.91 2.86
N ALA A 915 29.94 -35.20 2.62
CA ALA A 915 30.01 -33.74 2.61
C ALA A 915 29.69 -33.10 1.26
N ARG A 916 29.55 -33.90 0.19
CA ARG A 916 29.22 -33.41 -1.16
C ARG A 916 27.72 -33.50 -1.40
N ILE A 917 27.16 -32.50 -2.06
CA ILE A 917 25.77 -32.46 -2.52
C ILE A 917 25.79 -32.13 -4.01
N ARG A 918 25.12 -32.95 -4.83
CA ARG A 918 25.13 -32.83 -6.29
C ARG A 918 23.72 -32.71 -6.82
N SER A 919 23.51 -31.80 -7.76
CA SER A 919 22.27 -31.67 -8.52
C SER A 919 22.61 -31.45 -9.98
N ARG A 920 21.97 -32.23 -10.86
CA ARG A 920 22.11 -32.06 -12.31
C ARG A 920 21.28 -30.87 -12.75
N GLY A 921 21.87 -29.89 -13.41
CA GLY A 921 21.14 -28.67 -13.78
C GLY A 921 20.31 -28.82 -15.05
N ARG A 922 19.24 -28.02 -15.13
CA ARG A 922 18.29 -28.05 -16.26
C ARG A 922 18.89 -27.60 -17.60
N PHE A 923 19.87 -26.71 -17.56
CA PHE A 923 20.41 -26.04 -18.75
C PHE A 923 21.89 -26.37 -19.02
N GLY A 924 22.30 -27.60 -18.71
CA GLY A 924 23.65 -28.09 -19.00
C GLY A 924 24.73 -27.49 -18.09
N LEU A 925 24.38 -27.16 -16.86
CA LEU A 925 25.31 -26.69 -15.83
C LEU A 925 24.88 -27.24 -14.49
N ASP A 926 25.67 -28.14 -13.92
CA ASP A 926 25.37 -28.84 -12.67
C ASP A 926 25.79 -28.00 -11.45
N LEU A 927 25.16 -28.27 -10.31
CA LEU A 927 25.61 -27.76 -9.02
C LEU A 927 26.34 -28.87 -8.26
N ASP A 928 27.60 -28.60 -7.93
CA ASP A 928 28.38 -29.39 -6.97
C ASP A 928 28.65 -28.53 -5.74
N ALA A 929 27.98 -28.85 -4.63
CA ALA A 929 28.18 -28.21 -3.34
C ALA A 929 29.03 -29.08 -2.42
N PHE A 930 29.90 -28.44 -1.64
CA PHE A 930 30.72 -29.09 -0.61
C PHE A 930 30.54 -28.40 0.73
N VAL A 931 30.14 -29.17 1.74
CA VAL A 931 29.94 -28.71 3.11
C VAL A 931 31.24 -28.95 3.89
N GLN A 932 32.04 -27.90 4.05
CA GLN A 932 33.26 -27.95 4.85
C GLN A 932 32.91 -27.94 6.35
N HIS A 933 31.87 -27.19 6.75
CA HIS A 933 31.36 -27.18 8.11
C HIS A 933 29.86 -26.92 8.13
N PRO A 934 29.08 -27.58 9.00
CA PRO A 934 29.51 -28.57 10.00
C PRO A 934 30.00 -29.90 9.39
N SER A 935 30.74 -30.70 10.17
CA SER A 935 31.15 -32.05 9.75
C SER A 935 30.01 -33.05 9.73
N ASP A 936 29.05 -32.86 10.64
CA ASP A 936 27.83 -33.63 10.74
C ASP A 936 26.63 -32.69 10.70
N PHE A 937 25.60 -33.07 9.93
CA PHE A 937 24.42 -32.24 9.69
C PHE A 937 23.27 -33.07 9.17
N ASP A 938 22.05 -32.65 9.50
CA ASP A 938 20.86 -33.15 8.84
C ASP A 938 20.69 -32.48 7.49
N PHE A 939 20.13 -33.25 6.56
CA PHE A 939 19.94 -32.88 5.18
C PHE A 939 18.50 -33.18 4.76
N GLU A 940 17.84 -32.19 4.21
CA GLU A 940 16.47 -32.30 3.69
C GLU A 940 16.46 -31.80 2.24
N THR A 941 15.60 -32.39 1.42
CA THR A 941 15.37 -31.96 0.03
C THR A 941 13.89 -31.83 -0.25
N GLY A 942 13.56 -30.97 -1.19
CA GLY A 942 12.22 -30.89 -1.74
C GLY A 942 12.19 -30.04 -2.99
N GLU A 943 10.99 -29.65 -3.38
CA GLU A 943 10.74 -28.83 -4.55
C GLU A 943 9.76 -27.72 -4.24
N THR A 944 9.86 -26.63 -5.00
CA THR A 944 8.93 -25.52 -4.91
C THR A 944 8.55 -25.07 -6.31
N VAL A 945 7.24 -24.96 -6.52
CA VAL A 945 6.64 -24.28 -7.67
C VAL A 945 5.81 -23.12 -7.11
N PRO A 946 6.13 -21.87 -7.44
CA PRO A 946 5.39 -20.72 -6.93
C PRO A 946 3.89 -20.81 -7.20
N GLY A 947 3.08 -20.46 -6.21
CA GLY A 947 1.63 -20.35 -6.38
C GLY A 947 1.23 -19.41 -7.55
N ALA A 948 0.08 -19.70 -8.18
CA ALA A 948 -0.51 -18.81 -9.19
C ALA A 948 -2.04 -18.91 -9.26
N THR A 949 -2.70 -17.76 -9.23
CA THR A 949 -4.17 -17.64 -9.31
C THR A 949 -4.71 -17.58 -10.75
N GLN A 950 -3.92 -17.06 -11.71
CA GLN A 950 -4.31 -16.92 -13.12
C GLN A 950 -3.61 -17.95 -14.02
N LYS A 951 -4.26 -18.41 -15.12
CA LYS A 951 -3.72 -19.44 -16.02
C LYS A 951 -2.35 -19.07 -16.63
N SER A 952 -2.20 -17.87 -17.19
CA SER A 952 -0.92 -17.39 -17.75
C SER A 952 0.18 -17.34 -16.68
N ARG A 953 -0.18 -16.95 -15.46
CA ARG A 953 0.75 -16.97 -14.32
C ARG A 953 1.14 -18.40 -13.92
N ARG A 954 0.26 -19.40 -14.10
CA ARG A 954 0.59 -20.81 -13.81
C ARG A 954 1.69 -21.34 -14.73
N GLU A 955 1.66 -21.03 -16.02
CA GLU A 955 2.73 -21.44 -16.94
C GLU A 955 4.08 -20.81 -16.56
N ASN A 956 4.07 -19.52 -16.23
CA ASN A 956 5.27 -18.85 -15.73
C ASN A 956 5.75 -19.42 -14.40
N SER A 957 4.85 -19.72 -13.46
CA SER A 957 5.20 -20.40 -12.20
C SER A 957 5.87 -21.75 -12.43
N GLN A 958 5.35 -22.57 -13.36
CA GLN A 958 5.95 -23.86 -13.69
C GLN A 958 7.36 -23.71 -14.27
N ARG A 959 7.62 -22.66 -15.05
CA ARG A 959 8.97 -22.37 -15.56
C ARG A 959 9.96 -22.02 -14.45
N GLN A 960 9.48 -21.52 -13.31
CA GLN A 960 10.26 -21.19 -12.12
C GLN A 960 10.44 -22.38 -11.16
N HIS A 961 9.99 -23.59 -11.51
CA HIS A 961 10.22 -24.78 -10.70
C HIS A 961 11.69 -24.94 -10.36
N GLN A 962 11.97 -25.13 -9.08
CA GLN A 962 13.31 -25.40 -8.56
C GLN A 962 13.23 -26.50 -7.50
N ASN A 963 14.29 -27.30 -7.44
CA ASN A 963 14.53 -28.19 -6.30
C ASN A 963 15.38 -27.44 -5.27
N TRP A 964 15.34 -27.88 -4.03
CA TRP A 964 16.13 -27.27 -2.96
C TRP A 964 16.69 -28.32 -2.02
N PHE A 965 17.72 -27.93 -1.29
CA PHE A 965 18.15 -28.65 -0.10
C PHE A 965 18.28 -27.72 1.10
N ARG A 966 18.17 -28.30 2.29
CA ARG A 966 18.33 -27.61 3.57
C ARG A 966 19.36 -28.31 4.42
N LEU A 967 20.25 -27.53 5.05
CA LEU A 967 21.23 -28.03 6.01
C LEU A 967 20.90 -27.54 7.42
N TYR A 968 20.85 -28.46 8.36
CA TYR A 968 20.65 -28.14 9.77
C TYR A 968 21.97 -28.33 10.53
N ASN A 969 22.45 -27.26 11.16
CA ASN A 969 23.60 -27.30 12.04
C ASN A 969 23.09 -27.22 13.49
N HIS A 970 23.36 -28.26 14.28
CA HIS A 970 22.93 -28.34 15.69
C HIS A 970 24.06 -28.08 16.68
N THR A 971 25.19 -27.53 16.22
CA THR A 971 26.44 -27.43 17.00
C THR A 971 26.82 -25.99 17.35
N ASP A 972 27.17 -25.17 16.35
CA ASP A 972 27.89 -23.91 16.60
C ASP A 972 27.45 -22.72 15.73
N GLY A 973 26.37 -22.88 14.95
CA GLY A 973 25.84 -21.82 14.09
C GLY A 973 26.71 -21.45 12.90
N ILE A 974 27.79 -22.19 12.62
CA ILE A 974 28.68 -21.94 11.47
C ILE A 974 28.24 -22.79 10.27
N TYR A 975 28.22 -22.19 9.09
CA TYR A 975 28.08 -22.91 7.83
C TYR A 975 29.21 -22.48 6.90
N ARG A 976 30.01 -23.43 6.43
CA ARG A 976 31.01 -23.19 5.39
C ARG A 976 30.75 -24.09 4.21
N THR A 977 30.38 -23.48 3.09
CA THR A 977 30.01 -24.22 1.89
C THR A 977 30.71 -23.66 0.67
N ALA A 978 31.13 -24.53 -0.24
CA ALA A 978 31.59 -24.16 -1.58
C ALA A 978 30.54 -24.64 -2.59
N LEU A 979 30.12 -23.75 -3.49
CA LEU A 979 29.12 -24.00 -4.53
C LEU A 979 29.80 -23.84 -5.89
N PHE A 980 29.92 -24.93 -6.65
CA PHE A 980 30.60 -24.94 -7.94
C PHE A 980 29.60 -25.15 -9.08
N ALA A 981 29.62 -24.24 -10.05
CA ALA A 981 28.84 -24.32 -11.29
C ALA A 981 29.61 -25.18 -12.30
N ARG A 982 29.35 -26.49 -12.29
CA ARG A 982 30.15 -27.50 -12.97
C ARG A 982 29.58 -27.82 -14.35
N GLU A 983 30.41 -27.66 -15.38
CA GLU A 983 30.07 -28.16 -16.71
C GLU A 983 29.95 -29.70 -16.72
N PRO A 984 29.03 -30.26 -17.53
CA PRO A 984 28.91 -31.70 -17.69
C PRO A 984 30.25 -32.35 -18.06
N GLY A 985 30.65 -33.36 -17.29
CA GLY A 985 31.91 -34.10 -17.50
C GLY A 985 33.18 -33.42 -16.97
N ARG A 986 33.12 -32.18 -16.45
CA ARG A 986 34.29 -31.56 -15.82
C ARG A 986 34.65 -32.28 -14.53
N GLU A 987 35.91 -32.68 -14.39
CA GLU A 987 36.43 -33.30 -13.16
C GLU A 987 36.54 -32.26 -12.04
N LEU A 988 36.10 -32.65 -10.84
CA LEU A 988 36.05 -31.77 -9.68
C LEU A 988 36.25 -32.55 -8.38
N GLU A 989 37.28 -32.18 -7.64
CA GLU A 989 37.56 -32.69 -6.30
C GLU A 989 37.54 -31.57 -5.26
N PHE A 990 36.89 -31.86 -4.14
CA PHE A 990 36.92 -31.03 -2.94
C PHE A 990 37.65 -31.76 -1.82
N ALA A 991 38.45 -31.04 -1.04
CA ALA A 991 39.01 -31.55 0.20
C ALA A 991 38.97 -30.47 1.29
N ARG A 992 38.84 -30.90 2.55
CA ARG A 992 38.99 -30.02 3.71
C ARG A 992 40.47 -29.77 3.97
N ILE A 993 40.81 -28.54 4.32
CA ILE A 993 42.16 -28.12 4.68
C ILE A 993 42.11 -27.50 6.07
N GLY A 994 42.64 -28.24 7.05
CA GLY A 994 42.53 -27.85 8.45
C GLY A 994 41.07 -27.61 8.87
N ASP A 995 40.87 -26.63 9.74
CA ASP A 995 39.56 -26.37 10.32
C ASP A 995 38.74 -25.37 9.50
N SER A 996 39.35 -24.62 8.59
CA SER A 996 38.70 -23.51 7.87
C SER A 996 38.99 -23.35 6.38
N GLY A 997 39.84 -24.20 5.82
CA GLY A 997 40.16 -24.18 4.41
C GLY A 997 39.37 -25.18 3.57
N VAL A 998 39.16 -24.82 2.31
CA VAL A 998 38.67 -25.71 1.24
C VAL A 998 39.72 -25.77 0.14
N LYS A 999 40.07 -26.98 -0.29
CA LYS A 999 40.84 -27.23 -1.52
C LYS A 999 39.90 -27.62 -2.64
N ILE A 1000 40.05 -26.97 -3.78
CA ILE A 1000 39.25 -27.23 -4.99
C ILE A 1000 40.22 -27.58 -6.12
N THR A 1001 40.08 -28.77 -6.71
CA THR A 1001 40.96 -29.24 -7.78
C THR A 1001 40.15 -29.54 -9.03
N THR A 1002 40.57 -28.98 -10.16
CA THR A 1002 40.09 -29.28 -11.50
C THR A 1002 41.30 -29.55 -12.41
N PRO A 1003 41.10 -30.02 -13.65
CA PRO A 1003 42.20 -30.18 -14.61
C PRO A 1003 42.94 -28.85 -14.90
N GLU A 1004 42.25 -27.72 -14.78
CA GLU A 1004 42.81 -26.40 -15.09
C GLU A 1004 43.56 -25.77 -13.92
N TYR A 1005 43.21 -26.08 -12.66
CA TYR A 1005 43.82 -25.45 -11.50
C TYR A 1005 43.64 -26.20 -10.17
N THR A 1006 44.41 -25.79 -9.17
CA THR A 1006 44.21 -26.13 -7.76
C THR A 1006 44.09 -24.86 -6.93
N ASP A 1007 43.01 -24.73 -6.17
CA ASP A 1007 42.75 -23.58 -5.28
C ASP A 1007 42.76 -24.00 -3.82
N TYR A 1008 43.30 -23.11 -2.98
CA TYR A 1008 43.05 -23.10 -1.53
C TYR A 1008 42.27 -21.84 -1.18
N VAL A 1009 41.15 -22.01 -0.48
CA VAL A 1009 40.23 -20.93 -0.10
C VAL A 1009 39.98 -20.99 1.40
N PHE A 1010 40.07 -19.84 2.06
CA PHE A 1010 39.83 -19.68 3.48
C PHE A 1010 38.78 -18.58 3.67
N THR A 1011 37.75 -18.87 4.45
CA THR A 1011 36.69 -17.91 4.81
C THR A 1011 36.24 -18.16 6.24
N HIS A 1012 36.46 -17.18 7.11
CA HIS A 1012 36.06 -17.23 8.50
C HIS A 1012 35.81 -15.81 9.05
N ASN A 1013 34.83 -15.64 9.95
CA ASN A 1013 34.62 -14.32 10.54
C ASN A 1013 35.72 -13.95 11.54
N ASP A 1014 36.27 -14.89 12.31
CA ASP A 1014 37.44 -14.64 13.18
C ASP A 1014 38.76 -14.89 12.44
N VAL A 1015 39.86 -14.32 12.95
CA VAL A 1015 41.21 -14.62 12.43
C VAL A 1015 41.58 -16.07 12.77
N VAL A 1016 41.83 -16.86 11.74
CA VAL A 1016 42.29 -18.26 11.84
C VAL A 1016 43.79 -18.35 11.52
N ASP A 1017 44.47 -19.37 12.04
CA ASP A 1017 45.85 -19.74 11.69
C ASP A 1017 45.83 -21.21 11.26
N GLU A 1018 45.91 -21.44 9.96
CA GLU A 1018 45.78 -22.75 9.32
C GLU A 1018 47.12 -23.20 8.77
N ARG A 1019 47.47 -24.46 9.07
CA ARG A 1019 48.67 -25.13 8.53
C ARG A 1019 48.35 -26.57 8.21
N ALA A 1020 48.00 -26.83 6.96
CA ALA A 1020 47.63 -28.16 6.48
C ALA A 1020 47.96 -28.29 5.00
N ASP A 1021 48.24 -29.49 4.50
CA ASP A 1021 48.51 -29.76 3.06
C ASP A 1021 49.56 -28.83 2.41
N GLY A 1022 50.56 -28.40 3.19
CA GLY A 1022 51.61 -27.49 2.72
C GLY A 1022 51.14 -26.05 2.44
N VAL A 1023 49.92 -25.67 2.84
CA VAL A 1023 49.45 -24.29 2.87
C VAL A 1023 49.51 -23.74 4.30
N GLU A 1024 49.96 -22.49 4.42
CA GLU A 1024 49.87 -21.68 5.64
C GLU A 1024 48.99 -20.46 5.37
N PHE A 1025 47.97 -20.25 6.20
CA PHE A 1025 47.14 -19.05 6.13
C PHE A 1025 46.93 -18.47 7.52
N ARG A 1026 47.09 -17.16 7.67
CA ARG A 1026 46.66 -16.42 8.85
C ARG A 1026 45.81 -15.24 8.43
N GLY A 1027 44.53 -15.23 8.80
CA GLY A 1027 43.60 -14.19 8.38
C GLY A 1027 42.15 -14.59 8.54
N ARG A 1028 41.24 -13.80 7.94
CA ARG A 1028 39.80 -14.10 7.85
C ARG A 1028 39.45 -14.66 6.48
N VAL A 1029 40.01 -14.08 5.42
CA VAL A 1029 39.71 -14.44 4.03
C VAL A 1029 40.97 -14.47 3.17
N GLY A 1030 41.17 -15.59 2.47
CA GLY A 1030 42.30 -15.76 1.56
C GLY A 1030 41.99 -16.75 0.45
N TRP A 1031 42.59 -16.51 -0.70
CA TRP A 1031 42.48 -17.37 -1.88
C TRP A 1031 43.82 -17.44 -2.58
N ILE A 1032 44.27 -18.65 -2.93
CA ILE A 1032 45.47 -18.88 -3.73
C ILE A 1032 45.23 -20.01 -4.72
N ARG A 1033 45.53 -19.75 -5.99
CA ARG A 1033 45.40 -20.66 -7.12
C ARG A 1033 46.76 -21.02 -7.69
N ARG A 1034 46.94 -22.29 -8.05
CA ARG A 1034 47.95 -22.74 -9.00
C ARG A 1034 47.26 -23.20 -10.28
N GLU A 1035 47.50 -22.50 -11.38
CA GLU A 1035 47.04 -22.88 -12.71
C GLU A 1035 47.80 -24.13 -13.21
N ALA A 1036 47.25 -24.87 -14.18
CA ALA A 1036 47.88 -26.05 -14.77
C ALA A 1036 49.27 -25.77 -15.36
N GLY A 1037 49.49 -24.54 -15.86
CA GLY A 1037 50.80 -24.06 -16.34
C GLY A 1037 51.81 -23.71 -15.23
N GLY A 1038 51.47 -23.92 -13.96
CA GLY A 1038 52.33 -23.67 -12.80
C GLY A 1038 52.32 -22.22 -12.30
N ALA A 1039 51.60 -21.31 -12.95
CA ALA A 1039 51.44 -19.93 -12.48
C ALA A 1039 50.61 -19.89 -11.18
N VAL A 1040 51.09 -19.11 -10.20
CA VAL A 1040 50.41 -18.95 -8.91
C VAL A 1040 49.80 -17.56 -8.81
N ARG A 1041 48.52 -17.47 -8.44
CA ARG A 1041 47.79 -16.22 -8.21
C ARG A 1041 47.19 -16.22 -6.83
N ALA A 1042 47.12 -15.06 -6.18
CA ALA A 1042 46.50 -14.98 -4.86
C ALA A 1042 45.70 -13.68 -4.67
N CYS A 1043 44.70 -13.74 -3.81
CA CYS A 1043 43.90 -12.61 -3.37
C CYS A 1043 43.65 -12.78 -1.87
N VAL A 1044 43.99 -11.77 -1.08
CA VAL A 1044 43.74 -11.76 0.36
C VAL A 1044 42.95 -10.50 0.67
N PRO A 1045 41.61 -10.58 0.76
CA PRO A 1045 40.78 -9.46 1.20
C PRO A 1045 41.08 -9.05 2.65
N ASP A 1046 41.27 -10.03 3.54
CA ASP A 1046 41.57 -9.82 4.96
C ASP A 1046 42.42 -10.96 5.53
N GLY A 1047 43.72 -10.70 5.67
CA GLY A 1047 44.67 -11.65 6.26
C GLY A 1047 46.08 -11.10 6.31
N ASP A 1048 46.92 -11.72 7.15
CA ASP A 1048 48.28 -11.31 7.44
C ASP A 1048 49.33 -12.17 6.74
N ARG A 1049 49.01 -13.43 6.43
CA ARG A 1049 49.92 -14.39 5.81
C ARG A 1049 49.15 -15.36 4.91
N LEU A 1050 49.70 -15.65 3.74
CA LEU A 1050 49.26 -16.74 2.87
C LEU A 1050 50.48 -17.32 2.15
N ALA A 1051 50.74 -18.61 2.34
CA ALA A 1051 51.83 -19.32 1.68
C ALA A 1051 51.37 -20.67 1.15
N ALA A 1052 51.54 -20.90 -0.15
CA ALA A 1052 51.32 -22.19 -0.79
C ALA A 1052 52.05 -22.23 -2.15
N PHE A 1053 52.21 -23.43 -2.71
CA PHE A 1053 52.77 -23.63 -4.06
C PHE A 1053 54.15 -22.98 -4.27
N GLY A 1054 54.96 -22.87 -3.20
CA GLY A 1054 56.29 -22.26 -3.24
C GLY A 1054 56.30 -20.74 -3.28
N VAL A 1055 55.17 -20.09 -2.96
CA VAL A 1055 55.06 -18.62 -2.79
C VAL A 1055 54.64 -18.33 -1.36
N ALA A 1056 55.34 -17.43 -0.66
CA ALA A 1056 54.97 -16.96 0.66
C ALA A 1056 54.71 -15.45 0.66
N LEU A 1057 53.50 -15.05 1.04
CA LEU A 1057 53.04 -13.66 1.06
C LEU A 1057 52.76 -13.25 2.50
N GLN A 1058 53.45 -12.22 2.98
CA GLN A 1058 53.32 -11.73 4.36
C GLN A 1058 53.02 -10.23 4.38
N GLY A 1059 51.86 -9.86 4.92
CA GLY A 1059 51.42 -8.49 5.09
C GLY A 1059 49.89 -8.40 5.12
N ARG A 1060 49.36 -7.44 5.87
CA ARG A 1060 47.91 -7.28 6.05
C ARG A 1060 47.22 -6.93 4.72
N GLY A 1061 46.15 -7.66 4.37
CA GLY A 1061 45.25 -7.36 3.24
C GLY A 1061 44.51 -6.01 3.37
N PRO A 1062 43.79 -5.55 2.32
CA PRO A 1062 43.62 -6.23 1.04
C PRO A 1062 44.79 -6.09 0.05
N TRP A 1063 45.11 -7.19 -0.64
CA TRP A 1063 46.06 -7.21 -1.76
C TRP A 1063 45.81 -8.40 -2.70
N ILE A 1064 46.36 -8.30 -3.91
CA ILE A 1064 46.39 -9.37 -4.92
C ILE A 1064 47.83 -9.65 -5.36
N TYR A 1065 48.09 -10.86 -5.84
CA TYR A 1065 49.39 -11.31 -6.33
C TYR A 1065 49.27 -11.92 -7.72
N ASN A 1066 50.17 -11.51 -8.61
CA ASN A 1066 50.38 -12.08 -9.95
C ASN A 1066 49.13 -12.04 -10.85
N GLU A 1067 48.31 -10.99 -10.71
CA GLU A 1067 47.10 -10.76 -11.52
C GLU A 1067 47.40 -10.81 -13.02
N ASN A 1068 48.47 -10.09 -13.43
CA ASN A 1068 48.87 -9.93 -14.83
C ASN A 1068 50.03 -10.84 -15.27
N GLY A 1069 50.44 -11.81 -14.45
CA GLY A 1069 51.55 -12.71 -14.78
C GLY A 1069 52.95 -12.15 -14.51
N ASP A 1070 53.05 -10.99 -13.87
CA ASP A 1070 54.30 -10.27 -13.58
C ASP A 1070 54.98 -10.65 -12.24
N ARG A 1071 54.39 -11.58 -11.49
CA ARG A 1071 54.82 -12.00 -10.14
C ARG A 1071 54.92 -10.83 -9.16
N ALA A 1072 54.08 -9.81 -9.31
CA ALA A 1072 54.04 -8.66 -8.41
C ALA A 1072 52.85 -8.72 -7.45
N VAL A 1073 53.00 -8.07 -6.29
CA VAL A 1073 51.88 -7.77 -5.38
C VAL A 1073 51.33 -6.39 -5.70
N ARG A 1074 50.01 -6.28 -5.76
CA ARG A 1074 49.30 -5.01 -5.84
C ARG A 1074 48.46 -4.82 -4.59
N LEU A 1075 48.73 -3.76 -3.85
CA LEU A 1075 47.95 -3.36 -2.68
C LEU A 1075 46.64 -2.71 -3.15
N LEU A 1076 45.54 -3.10 -2.53
CA LEU A 1076 44.21 -2.58 -2.83
C LEU A 1076 43.69 -1.82 -1.62
N GLY A 1077 43.56 -0.49 -1.74
CA GLY A 1077 43.04 0.40 -0.69
C GLY A 1077 43.82 0.37 0.65
N GLY A 1078 43.35 1.17 1.61
CA GLY A 1078 43.90 1.23 2.97
C GLY A 1078 45.21 2.01 3.13
N PRO A 1079 45.74 2.10 4.37
CA PRO A 1079 46.97 2.84 4.67
C PRO A 1079 48.21 2.15 4.04
N PRO A 1080 49.29 2.92 3.76
CA PRO A 1080 50.53 2.38 3.22
C PRO A 1080 51.05 1.22 4.07
N ARG A 1081 51.36 0.10 3.42
CA ARG A 1081 51.84 -1.13 4.05
C ARG A 1081 52.79 -1.86 3.11
N ILE A 1082 53.61 -2.75 3.65
CA ILE A 1082 54.54 -3.58 2.88
C ILE A 1082 54.04 -5.03 2.93
N VAL A 1083 53.99 -5.67 1.78
CA VAL A 1083 53.78 -7.11 1.65
C VAL A 1083 55.07 -7.72 1.16
N ALA A 1084 55.69 -8.58 1.98
CA ALA A 1084 56.88 -9.31 1.60
C ALA A 1084 56.49 -10.54 0.75
N VAL A 1085 57.21 -10.75 -0.35
CA VAL A 1085 57.10 -11.92 -1.23
C VAL A 1085 58.36 -12.75 -1.04
N GLY A 1086 58.20 -13.98 -0.55
CA GLY A 1086 59.28 -14.93 -0.28
C GLY A 1086 59.10 -16.25 -1.01
#